data_AF-A0A925NPH7-F1
#
_entry.id   AF-A0A925NPH7-F1
#
_cell.length_a   1.000
_cell.length_b   1.000
_cell.length_c   1.000
_cell.angle_alpha   90.00
_cell.angle_beta   90.00
_cell.angle_gamma   90.00
#
_symmetry.space_group_name_H-M   'P 1'
#
loop_
_entity.id
_entity.type
_entity.pdbx_description
1 polymer ?
#
loop_
_entity_poly.entity_id
_entity_poly.type
_entity_poly.pdbx_seq_one_letter_code
_entity_poly.pdbx_strand_id
1 'polypeptide(L)'
;MFPAHPDAMQTQRRTPTLILLLSGLVVIALVFVSRMVSLSSNGRSSSNATRFSPTPSQTPATPSTISIRSKPPTSLVADHQTIRSFRDWSDRYAIASPAERAALTAEGIQRATERRAGFMSLIQTNPEEAIRQAVPMTTRQQLPEDVVDLLEERVSGRGEFAVIAALPEPGMAGQVPPVDRFATLNDKVYHAYVYGQRVTQTSRQNTPLHGVAINDQLAIHESPVRVLEPGEIVDSRLVVTNPDEICGISKLPSNRAAAAQVGNEIVYLCTGSHIAAFSEQQAAADNPPIILAGTGWTFGTKTMLFMRLNFSDDLAESISEVAATNLMNSVSNWFAENSYDNTAIDATITPLLTMPKTKAWYQTNDNYYALLTDARAVARTNGFDTANFNLDCIHFKSVFSGWSGRGYVGSKGTWLQSGTSVGVACHEFGHNYGLWHANYWDAPGDTIIGPGNNVEYGNPFDTMGSASAGDYQFNAFEKNVLQWLPGTHVATITNSGTYRVYAFDAPALSNDFSHALKIKKDSRFYWVEVRRKFTSNKWIQNGVLLNWSAWTSSAGGSHLLDTTPGSVNGKTDSAVVVGRTFSDPFAGVHITSIRRNTNTTPASMDVVVNLGTFPDNHPPIVSINAGSTSVGANTPINFSATASDADADELAYAWDFGDQNFGTNGPAASKSWGSSGDYVVRCTVSDMKGGTASASILVTVGSPTTYRIAGNITAAGQPVEGVRISVSSSKVTYTDSFGDYILTGLSSGANTVSATKAGYTFAPTAFSNPITVGPNATGVDFSAQAGVYVISGRVTDNNASVAGVTVSVGGQSTTTDSGGKFVLTNMPAGAHLLTASKPGYELLPNYSWSNPVGVEWGNATNKNFERPLFYISGTIGGINGNATVSIGDTNHQAVAYLNRGVWNYSLSVPRGQWNLVASLPGYTISPGDFSNPVTITNSSGSGGVQGGTGGTTYNFSAATGTTFLLSGNVTAAGQPLPGVFISAGSKSGFTDTAGNYTLTGVINGSYTVSASLTDYLFAPATRSSTVASANLSGQNFDGKFSVWMMQPAPTANGFRFTFSGGSNRVFRVESSTNLVNWETLAVVTNTTSLINLLDPASGNGPRFYRTAVLP
;
A
#
# COMPACT_ATOMS: atom_id res chain seq x y z
N MET A 1 53.61 -54.97 7.60
CA MET A 1 54.46 -54.88 8.81
C MET A 1 53.63 -55.32 10.02
N PHE A 2 54.25 -56.06 10.94
CA PHE A 2 53.66 -56.68 12.14
C PHE A 2 53.50 -55.65 13.31
N PRO A 3 52.94 -56.01 14.50
CA PRO A 3 51.51 -56.27 14.76
C PRO A 3 51.04 -55.63 16.10
N ALA A 4 49.85 -55.97 16.64
CA ALA A 4 49.61 -56.37 18.06
C ALA A 4 48.14 -56.26 18.53
N HIS A 5 47.56 -57.41 18.87
CA HIS A 5 46.53 -57.63 19.91
C HIS A 5 47.25 -57.72 21.31
N PRO A 6 46.63 -57.97 22.50
CA PRO A 6 45.21 -58.29 22.81
C PRO A 6 44.61 -57.66 24.12
N ASP A 7 43.33 -57.97 24.37
CA ASP A 7 42.64 -58.40 25.61
C ASP A 7 42.92 -57.87 27.05
N ALA A 8 41.80 -57.81 27.79
CA ALA A 8 41.61 -58.23 29.20
C ALA A 8 42.16 -57.35 30.34
N MET A 9 41.63 -57.38 31.58
CA MET A 9 40.31 -57.72 32.16
C MET A 9 40.40 -57.40 33.68
N GLN A 10 39.27 -57.32 34.39
CA GLN A 10 39.16 -57.22 35.87
C GLN A 10 39.47 -55.82 36.46
N THR A 11 38.90 -55.38 37.60
CA THR A 11 38.15 -56.10 38.67
C THR A 11 37.14 -55.17 39.37
N GLN A 12 35.98 -55.71 39.78
CA GLN A 12 35.27 -55.54 41.09
C GLN A 12 35.13 -54.15 41.77
N ARG A 13 34.08 -53.80 42.52
CA ARG A 13 32.76 -54.38 42.89
C ARG A 13 31.98 -53.30 43.68
N ARG A 14 30.66 -53.15 43.46
CA ARG A 14 29.60 -53.45 44.47
C ARG A 14 28.18 -53.07 43.96
N THR A 15 27.35 -54.10 43.91
CA THR A 15 25.86 -54.17 43.84
C THR A 15 25.21 -53.77 45.20
N PRO A 16 23.87 -53.72 45.41
CA PRO A 16 22.74 -54.44 44.74
C PRO A 16 21.53 -53.54 44.36
N THR A 17 20.31 -53.93 43.96
CA THR A 17 19.49 -55.19 43.97
C THR A 17 18.43 -55.06 42.84
N LEU A 18 18.10 -56.04 41.97
CA LEU A 18 17.03 -57.08 42.09
C LEU A 18 15.73 -56.58 42.80
N ILE A 19 14.49 -56.80 42.33
CA ILE A 19 13.81 -58.06 41.92
C ILE A 19 12.64 -57.82 40.93
N LEU A 20 12.45 -58.77 40.00
CA LEU A 20 11.20 -59.08 39.28
C LEU A 20 10.54 -60.27 39.99
N LEU A 21 9.21 -60.31 40.19
CA LEU A 21 8.39 -61.54 40.05
C LEU A 21 6.88 -61.36 40.31
N LEU A 22 6.11 -62.29 39.74
CA LEU A 22 4.65 -62.34 39.67
C LEU A 22 3.96 -62.75 40.99
N SER A 23 2.71 -62.31 41.16
CA SER A 23 1.55 -63.20 41.46
C SER A 23 0.24 -62.40 41.36
N GLY A 24 -0.90 -63.08 41.19
CA GLY A 24 -2.19 -62.43 40.96
C GLY A 24 -3.32 -62.96 41.87
N LEU A 25 -4.54 -62.56 41.48
CA LEU A 25 -5.87 -62.84 42.05
C LEU A 25 -6.41 -61.97 43.22
N VAL A 26 -7.30 -61.04 42.83
CA VAL A 26 -8.73 -60.95 43.21
C VAL A 26 -9.12 -61.14 44.69
N VAL A 27 -9.77 -60.13 45.28
CA VAL A 27 -11.18 -60.13 45.77
C VAL A 27 -11.57 -58.72 46.32
N ILE A 28 -12.68 -58.15 45.79
CA ILE A 28 -13.69 -57.22 46.40
C ILE A 28 -13.23 -55.97 47.24
N ALA A 29 -13.83 -54.76 47.16
CA ALA A 29 -14.67 -54.04 46.18
C ALA A 29 -14.93 -52.57 46.66
N LEU A 30 -15.26 -51.65 45.72
CA LEU A 30 -16.10 -50.42 45.87
C LEU A 30 -15.63 -49.31 46.88
N VAL A 31 -15.67 -48.00 46.64
CA VAL A 31 -16.30 -47.11 45.62
C VAL A 31 -15.39 -45.88 45.38
N PHE A 32 -15.23 -45.39 44.15
CA PHE A 32 -15.54 -44.00 43.75
C PHE A 32 -15.45 -43.84 42.23
N VAL A 33 -16.39 -43.06 41.67
CA VAL A 33 -16.78 -43.12 40.25
C VAL A 33 -16.54 -41.78 39.58
N SER A 34 -15.96 -41.82 38.38
CA SER A 34 -16.17 -40.77 37.37
C SER A 34 -17.18 -41.27 36.33
N ARG A 35 -18.34 -40.60 36.24
CA ARG A 35 -19.28 -40.75 35.13
C ARG A 35 -20.00 -39.43 34.88
N MET A 36 -20.19 -39.12 33.60
CA MET A 36 -21.21 -38.18 33.14
C MET A 36 -22.61 -38.65 33.58
N VAL A 37 -23.55 -37.73 33.79
CA VAL A 37 -24.96 -37.85 33.36
C VAL A 37 -25.64 -36.47 33.49
N SER A 38 -26.48 -36.14 32.51
CA SER A 38 -27.40 -34.99 32.51
C SER A 38 -28.55 -35.19 33.50
N LEU A 39 -29.11 -34.13 34.10
CA LEU A 39 -30.57 -34.02 34.31
C LEU A 39 -31.04 -32.65 34.82
N SER A 40 -32.34 -32.43 34.61
CA SER A 40 -33.09 -31.19 34.83
C SER A 40 -33.86 -31.14 36.17
N SER A 41 -34.02 -29.93 36.72
CA SER A 41 -35.23 -29.39 37.39
C SER A 41 -35.84 -30.02 38.67
N ASN A 42 -36.48 -29.15 39.46
CA ASN A 42 -37.43 -29.38 40.60
C ASN A 42 -36.80 -29.62 41.98
N GLY A 43 -37.32 -29.10 43.11
CA GLY A 43 -38.45 -28.19 43.41
C GLY A 43 -38.29 -27.60 44.84
N ARG A 44 -39.21 -26.87 45.50
CA ARG A 44 -40.68 -26.79 45.38
C ARG A 44 -41.25 -25.65 46.27
N SER A 45 -42.52 -25.22 46.05
CA SER A 45 -43.38 -24.40 46.96
C SER A 45 -43.04 -22.89 47.07
N SER A 46 -43.92 -21.86 47.04
CA SER A 46 -45.39 -21.65 46.82
C SER A 46 -45.65 -20.11 46.75
N SER A 47 -46.78 -19.48 46.34
CA SER A 47 -48.01 -19.83 45.58
C SER A 47 -48.77 -18.53 45.13
N ASN A 48 -49.91 -18.69 44.43
CA ASN A 48 -51.05 -17.75 44.30
C ASN A 48 -50.91 -16.33 43.67
N ALA A 49 -51.09 -16.29 42.34
CA ALA A 49 -52.18 -15.62 41.60
C ALA A 49 -52.81 -14.27 42.06
N THR A 50 -52.82 -13.28 41.15
CA THR A 50 -54.00 -12.50 40.63
C THR A 50 -53.50 -11.50 39.54
N ARG A 51 -53.92 -11.58 38.27
CA ARG A 51 -55.14 -11.10 37.56
C ARG A 51 -55.07 -9.65 37.00
N PHE A 52 -55.53 -9.53 35.73
CA PHE A 52 -55.92 -8.35 34.93
C PHE A 52 -54.90 -7.61 34.03
N SER A 53 -55.25 -7.60 32.74
CA SER A 53 -54.77 -6.77 31.59
C SER A 53 -55.61 -5.45 31.52
N PRO A 54 -55.56 -4.56 30.48
CA PRO A 54 -54.82 -4.61 29.20
C PRO A 54 -54.23 -3.28 28.62
N THR A 55 -53.51 -3.42 27.49
CA THR A 55 -53.31 -2.44 26.36
C THR A 55 -52.47 -1.16 26.56
N PRO A 56 -51.94 -0.53 25.48
CA PRO A 56 -51.87 -0.96 24.06
C PRO A 56 -50.46 -0.98 23.41
N SER A 57 -50.43 -1.58 22.21
CA SER A 57 -49.37 -1.60 21.19
C SER A 57 -48.32 -0.48 21.20
N GLN A 58 -47.04 -0.87 21.16
CA GLN A 58 -46.02 -0.17 20.36
C GLN A 58 -45.34 -1.15 19.40
N THR A 59 -44.96 -0.61 18.24
CA THR A 59 -44.29 -1.27 17.12
C THR A 59 -43.00 -2.00 17.49
N PRO A 60 -42.61 -3.07 16.75
CA PRO A 60 -41.29 -3.69 16.93
C PRO A 60 -40.18 -2.68 16.71
N ALA A 61 -39.27 -2.55 17.68
CA ALA A 61 -38.08 -1.73 17.53
C ALA A 61 -37.16 -2.33 16.46
N THR A 62 -36.76 -1.50 15.49
CA THR A 62 -35.84 -1.83 14.41
C THR A 62 -34.51 -2.35 14.95
N PRO A 63 -33.89 -3.40 14.38
CA PRO A 63 -32.58 -3.86 14.82
C PRO A 63 -31.51 -2.77 14.59
N SER A 64 -30.77 -2.43 15.64
CA SER A 64 -29.70 -1.44 15.60
C SER A 64 -28.59 -1.87 14.62
N THR A 65 -28.47 -1.15 13.51
CA THR A 65 -27.47 -1.40 12.48
C THR A 65 -26.06 -1.11 12.98
N ILE A 66 -25.15 -2.06 12.76
CA ILE A 66 -23.70 -1.90 12.92
C ILE A 66 -23.23 -0.77 11.99
N SER A 67 -22.56 0.25 12.55
CA SER A 67 -22.06 1.40 11.80
C SER A 67 -20.77 1.07 11.04
N ILE A 68 -20.89 0.36 9.92
CA ILE A 68 -19.79 0.17 8.96
C ILE A 68 -19.61 1.45 8.15
N ARG A 69 -18.36 1.93 7.99
CA ARG A 69 -18.01 3.19 7.29
C ARG A 69 -18.70 3.29 5.92
N SER A 70 -19.72 4.14 5.82
CA SER A 70 -20.30 4.56 4.55
C SER A 70 -20.84 5.98 4.66
N LYS A 71 -20.50 6.82 3.66
CA LYS A 71 -20.69 8.29 3.62
C LYS A 71 -19.76 9.09 4.57
N PRO A 72 -19.23 10.27 4.16
CA PRO A 72 -18.52 11.16 5.08
C PRO A 72 -19.47 11.58 6.21
N PRO A 73 -19.03 11.56 7.49
CA PRO A 73 -19.89 12.00 8.58
C PRO A 73 -20.12 13.51 8.48
N THR A 74 -21.33 13.93 8.85
CA THR A 74 -21.78 15.33 8.74
C THR A 74 -20.93 16.29 9.58
N SER A 75 -20.19 15.79 10.58
CA SER A 75 -19.21 16.56 11.39
C SER A 75 -18.01 17.02 10.56
N LEU A 76 -17.31 16.10 9.88
CA LEU A 76 -16.11 16.40 9.08
C LEU A 76 -16.34 17.51 8.03
N VAL A 77 -17.55 17.61 7.49
CA VAL A 77 -17.92 18.67 6.53
C VAL A 77 -18.04 20.04 7.21
N ALA A 78 -18.58 20.08 8.44
CA ALA A 78 -18.66 21.29 9.26
C ALA A 78 -17.27 21.72 9.77
N ASP A 79 -16.44 20.77 10.19
CA ASP A 79 -15.07 21.03 10.67
C ASP A 79 -14.19 21.61 9.57
N HIS A 80 -14.28 21.10 8.33
CA HIS A 80 -13.58 21.69 7.19
C HIS A 80 -14.09 23.10 6.84
N GLN A 81 -15.32 23.47 7.22
CA GLN A 81 -15.88 24.79 6.94
C GLN A 81 -15.34 25.87 7.88
N THR A 82 -15.11 25.57 9.16
CA THR A 82 -14.51 26.54 10.11
C THR A 82 -13.04 26.81 9.76
N ILE A 83 -12.30 25.77 9.33
CA ILE A 83 -10.92 25.90 8.83
C ILE A 83 -10.85 26.84 7.61
N ARG A 84 -11.74 26.66 6.62
CA ARG A 84 -11.83 27.58 5.46
C ARG A 84 -12.21 29.00 5.86
N SER A 85 -13.21 29.15 6.73
CA SER A 85 -13.70 30.46 7.17
C SER A 85 -12.63 31.29 7.89
N PHE A 86 -11.69 30.65 8.58
CA PHE A 86 -10.51 31.34 9.13
C PHE A 86 -9.52 31.77 8.04
N ARG A 87 -9.25 30.94 7.03
CA ARG A 87 -8.38 31.29 5.89
C ARG A 87 -8.94 32.47 5.10
N ASP A 88 -10.23 32.46 4.80
CA ASP A 88 -10.93 33.55 4.10
C ASP A 88 -10.90 34.87 4.92
N TRP A 89 -10.75 34.78 6.24
CA TRP A 89 -10.49 35.94 7.10
C TRP A 89 -9.02 36.38 7.10
N SER A 90 -8.05 35.44 7.20
CA SER A 90 -6.63 35.79 7.21
C SER A 90 -6.18 36.42 5.89
N ASP A 91 -6.72 35.97 4.77
CA ASP A 91 -6.41 36.50 3.44
C ASP A 91 -6.92 37.94 3.27
N ARG A 92 -8.12 38.24 3.81
CA ARG A 92 -8.63 39.62 3.92
C ARG A 92 -7.77 40.47 4.85
N TYR A 93 -7.41 39.95 6.02
CA TYR A 93 -6.62 40.67 7.02
C TYR A 93 -5.22 41.03 6.47
N ALA A 94 -4.60 40.13 5.70
CA ALA A 94 -3.29 40.36 5.09
C ALA A 94 -3.27 41.57 4.14
N ILE A 95 -4.31 41.76 3.32
CA ILE A 95 -4.41 42.88 2.36
C ILE A 95 -5.07 44.15 2.93
N ALA A 96 -5.72 44.07 4.09
CA ALA A 96 -6.43 45.17 4.73
C ALA A 96 -5.51 46.29 5.23
N SER A 97 -5.99 47.54 5.17
CA SER A 97 -5.31 48.69 5.77
C SER A 97 -5.29 48.64 7.31
N PRO A 98 -4.44 49.42 8.01
CA PRO A 98 -4.37 49.39 9.47
C PRO A 98 -5.72 49.64 10.19
N ALA A 99 -6.57 50.50 9.63
CA ALA A 99 -7.90 50.78 10.19
C ALA A 99 -8.89 49.61 9.98
N GLU A 100 -8.84 48.96 8.82
CA GLU A 100 -9.67 47.78 8.52
C GLU A 100 -9.22 46.57 9.33
N ARG A 101 -7.91 46.37 9.52
CA ARG A 101 -7.35 45.32 10.39
C ARG A 101 -7.89 45.42 11.81
N ALA A 102 -7.95 46.63 12.39
CA ALA A 102 -8.50 46.86 13.73
C ALA A 102 -9.99 46.46 13.83
N ALA A 103 -10.78 46.67 12.77
CA ALA A 103 -12.18 46.22 12.71
C ALA A 103 -12.31 44.70 12.52
N LEU A 104 -11.34 44.07 11.83
CA LEU A 104 -11.32 42.63 11.56
C LEU A 104 -10.85 41.76 12.73
N THR A 105 -10.13 42.31 13.72
CA THR A 105 -9.59 41.54 14.86
C THR A 105 -10.66 40.76 15.63
N ALA A 106 -11.82 41.36 15.90
CA ALA A 106 -12.91 40.69 16.61
C ALA A 106 -13.50 39.52 15.82
N GLU A 107 -13.58 39.64 14.49
CA GLU A 107 -13.95 38.52 13.61
C GLU A 107 -12.88 37.43 13.66
N GLY A 108 -11.59 37.80 13.67
CA GLY A 108 -10.46 36.86 13.75
C GLY A 108 -10.47 36.01 15.02
N ILE A 109 -10.71 36.63 16.17
CA ILE A 109 -10.86 35.94 17.46
C ILE A 109 -12.01 34.92 17.41
N GLN A 110 -13.16 35.31 16.85
CA GLN A 110 -14.29 34.38 16.67
C GLN A 110 -13.92 33.21 15.74
N ARG A 111 -13.37 33.48 14.54
CA ARG A 111 -13.02 32.42 13.57
C ARG A 111 -11.92 31.50 14.08
N ALA A 112 -10.94 32.01 14.81
CA ALA A 112 -9.91 31.20 15.44
C ALA A 112 -10.51 30.27 16.51
N THR A 113 -11.43 30.80 17.35
CA THR A 113 -12.16 30.00 18.34
C THR A 113 -12.97 28.89 17.68
N GLU A 114 -13.78 29.21 16.66
CA GLU A 114 -14.61 28.24 15.91
C GLU A 114 -13.77 27.15 15.21
N ARG A 115 -12.54 27.48 14.82
CA ARG A 115 -11.59 26.55 14.17
C ARG A 115 -10.99 25.51 15.14
N ARG A 116 -10.81 25.81 16.44
CA ARG A 116 -10.05 24.95 17.37
C ARG A 116 -10.58 23.52 17.48
N ALA A 117 -11.89 23.34 17.65
CA ALA A 117 -12.50 22.03 17.84
C ALA A 117 -12.35 21.12 16.61
N GLY A 118 -12.67 21.65 15.42
CA GLY A 118 -12.51 20.92 14.16
C GLY A 118 -11.04 20.59 13.85
N PHE A 119 -10.11 21.49 14.18
CA PHE A 119 -8.68 21.22 13.99
C PHE A 119 -8.11 20.20 14.98
N MET A 120 -8.60 20.17 16.23
CA MET A 120 -8.26 19.12 17.20
C MET A 120 -8.77 17.75 16.72
N SER A 121 -9.98 17.67 16.17
CA SER A 121 -10.47 16.44 15.55
C SER A 121 -9.63 16.03 14.33
N LEU A 122 -9.17 17.00 13.53
CA LEU A 122 -8.29 16.74 12.39
C LEU A 122 -6.91 16.21 12.84
N ILE A 123 -6.31 16.74 13.90
CA ILE A 123 -5.08 16.20 14.52
C ILE A 123 -5.24 14.71 14.86
N GLN A 124 -6.37 14.36 15.49
CA GLN A 124 -6.64 13.00 15.96
C GLN A 124 -6.95 12.00 14.83
N THR A 125 -7.59 12.46 13.75
CA THR A 125 -8.14 11.59 12.69
C THR A 125 -7.33 11.59 11.39
N ASN A 126 -6.60 12.67 11.11
CA ASN A 126 -5.74 12.82 9.93
C ASN A 126 -4.61 13.84 10.21
N PRO A 127 -3.55 13.45 10.96
CA PRO A 127 -2.47 14.36 11.36
C PRO A 127 -1.68 14.95 10.17
N GLU A 128 -1.60 14.25 9.03
CA GLU A 128 -1.01 14.78 7.80
C GLU A 128 -1.79 16.01 7.29
N GLU A 129 -3.11 15.87 7.17
CA GLU A 129 -3.98 16.97 6.73
C GLU A 129 -4.05 18.09 7.78
N ALA A 130 -3.96 17.76 9.08
CA ALA A 130 -3.84 18.77 10.13
C ALA A 130 -2.61 19.67 9.90
N ILE A 131 -1.43 19.09 9.67
CA ILE A 131 -0.21 19.86 9.40
C ILE A 131 -0.33 20.65 8.08
N ARG A 132 -0.93 20.07 7.03
CA ARG A 132 -1.21 20.75 5.75
C ARG A 132 -2.16 21.95 5.90
N GLN A 133 -3.15 21.87 6.80
CA GLN A 133 -4.15 22.92 7.04
C GLN A 133 -3.75 23.93 8.14
N ALA A 134 -2.55 23.81 8.71
CA ALA A 134 -2.03 24.75 9.70
C ALA A 134 -1.73 26.13 9.08
N VAL A 135 -1.93 27.20 9.86
CA VAL A 135 -1.75 28.59 9.43
C VAL A 135 -0.27 28.85 9.12
N PRO A 136 0.10 29.27 7.90
CA PRO A 136 1.50 29.52 7.53
C PRO A 136 2.20 30.47 8.50
N MET A 137 3.45 30.20 8.86
CA MET A 137 4.26 31.03 9.76
C MET A 137 4.37 32.46 9.27
N THR A 138 4.59 32.65 7.98
CA THR A 138 4.60 33.95 7.29
C THR A 138 3.31 34.74 7.47
N THR A 139 2.16 34.06 7.59
CA THR A 139 0.85 34.66 7.92
C THR A 139 0.72 34.88 9.43
N ARG A 140 1.03 33.85 10.24
CA ARG A 140 0.94 33.88 11.71
C ARG A 140 1.72 35.04 12.32
N GLN A 141 2.91 35.34 11.80
CA GLN A 141 3.78 36.44 12.23
C GLN A 141 3.22 37.85 11.93
N GLN A 142 2.10 37.95 11.22
CA GLN A 142 1.42 39.21 10.90
C GLN A 142 0.07 39.39 11.62
N LEU A 143 -0.41 38.36 12.34
CA LEU A 143 -1.70 38.37 13.03
C LEU A 143 -1.60 38.99 14.44
N PRO A 144 -2.71 39.50 15.02
CA PRO A 144 -2.76 39.93 16.42
C PRO A 144 -2.51 38.77 17.39
N GLU A 145 -1.85 39.05 18.51
CA GLU A 145 -1.51 38.05 19.56
C GLU A 145 -2.75 37.29 20.06
N ASP A 146 -3.84 38.00 20.37
CA ASP A 146 -5.15 37.46 20.75
C ASP A 146 -5.70 36.41 19.77
N VAL A 147 -5.38 36.52 18.47
CA VAL A 147 -5.78 35.56 17.44
C VAL A 147 -4.79 34.40 17.39
N VAL A 148 -3.49 34.69 17.52
CA VAL A 148 -2.39 33.71 17.50
C VAL A 148 -2.48 32.72 18.66
N ASP A 149 -2.89 33.16 19.85
CA ASP A 149 -3.12 32.33 21.04
C ASP A 149 -4.27 31.33 20.87
N LEU A 150 -5.25 31.68 20.01
CA LEU A 150 -6.40 30.83 19.69
C LEU A 150 -6.11 29.84 18.56
N LEU A 151 -4.98 29.95 17.87
CA LEU A 151 -4.55 28.99 16.84
C LEU A 151 -3.85 27.76 17.44
N GLU A 152 -3.47 26.84 16.57
CA GLU A 152 -2.58 25.72 16.89
C GLU A 152 -1.19 26.20 17.30
N GLU A 153 -0.59 25.54 18.29
CA GLU A 153 0.79 25.75 18.71
C GLU A 153 1.75 25.15 17.68
N ARG A 154 2.77 25.92 17.27
CA ARG A 154 3.81 25.46 16.34
C ARG A 154 4.96 24.82 17.11
N VAL A 155 4.83 23.53 17.38
CA VAL A 155 5.77 22.75 18.18
C VAL A 155 6.99 22.34 17.34
N SER A 156 8.20 22.56 17.86
CA SER A 156 9.46 22.09 17.28
C SER A 156 10.55 22.02 18.35
N GLY A 157 11.31 20.93 18.40
CA GLY A 157 12.43 20.78 19.33
C GLY A 157 13.04 19.38 19.34
N ARG A 158 13.99 19.13 20.24
CA ARG A 158 14.41 17.76 20.58
C ARG A 158 13.73 17.30 21.86
N GLY A 159 13.26 16.06 21.88
CA GLY A 159 12.48 15.52 23.00
C GLY A 159 12.45 14.00 23.06
N GLU A 160 11.61 13.48 23.94
CA GLU A 160 11.24 12.06 23.94
C GLU A 160 10.08 11.86 22.97
N PHE A 161 10.14 10.79 22.17
CA PHE A 161 9.00 10.18 21.50
C PHE A 161 8.78 8.82 22.15
N ALA A 162 7.72 8.71 22.96
CA ALA A 162 7.36 7.50 23.67
C ALA A 162 6.33 6.72 22.85
N VAL A 163 6.59 5.43 22.63
CA VAL A 163 5.68 4.52 21.94
C VAL A 163 5.39 3.36 22.87
N ILE A 164 4.14 3.26 23.33
CA ILE A 164 3.74 2.36 24.40
C ILE A 164 2.68 1.41 23.85
N ALA A 165 3.01 0.13 23.79
CA ALA A 165 2.07 -0.92 23.45
C ALA A 165 1.34 -1.45 24.70
N ALA A 166 0.19 -2.09 24.53
CA ALA A 166 -0.73 -2.39 25.63
C ALA A 166 -1.56 -3.67 25.43
N LEU A 167 -1.24 -4.76 26.13
CA LEU A 167 -2.04 -5.98 26.05
C LEU A 167 -3.45 -5.76 26.68
N PRO A 168 -4.55 -5.87 25.91
CA PRO A 168 -5.90 -5.70 26.45
C PRO A 168 -6.28 -6.85 27.42
N GLU A 169 -7.17 -6.55 28.37
CA GLU A 169 -7.80 -7.58 29.21
C GLU A 169 -8.64 -8.56 28.35
N PRO A 170 -8.80 -9.82 28.79
CA PRO A 170 -9.65 -10.80 28.09
C PRO A 170 -11.07 -10.26 27.83
N GLY A 171 -11.43 -10.13 26.55
CA GLY A 171 -12.71 -9.56 26.11
C GLY A 171 -12.74 -8.04 25.87
N MET A 172 -11.66 -7.33 26.18
CA MET A 172 -11.53 -5.87 26.00
C MET A 172 -10.77 -5.46 24.74
N ALA A 173 -10.41 -6.43 23.88
CA ALA A 173 -9.76 -6.17 22.59
C ALA A 173 -10.59 -5.21 21.73
N GLY A 174 -9.94 -4.17 21.19
CA GLY A 174 -10.60 -3.11 20.42
C GLY A 174 -11.27 -2.00 21.26
N GLN A 175 -11.28 -2.10 22.60
CA GLN A 175 -11.74 -1.03 23.50
C GLN A 175 -10.58 -0.17 24.05
N VAL A 176 -9.36 -0.71 24.05
CA VAL A 176 -8.12 0.00 24.39
C VAL A 176 -7.28 0.19 23.12
N PRO A 177 -6.65 1.37 22.90
CA PRO A 177 -5.69 1.54 21.83
C PRO A 177 -4.51 0.56 21.99
N PRO A 178 -4.15 -0.23 20.96
CA PRO A 178 -3.06 -1.19 21.09
C PRO A 178 -1.69 -0.51 21.20
N VAL A 179 -1.55 0.69 20.64
CA VAL A 179 -0.34 1.51 20.72
C VAL A 179 -0.71 2.97 20.96
N ASP A 180 -0.37 3.45 22.15
CA ASP A 180 -0.40 4.87 22.50
C ASP A 180 0.95 5.52 22.20
N ARG A 181 0.94 6.81 21.88
CA ARG A 181 2.16 7.58 21.57
C ARG A 181 2.14 8.90 22.31
N PHE A 182 3.28 9.28 22.86
CA PHE A 182 3.47 10.57 23.52
C PHE A 182 4.72 11.26 23.01
N ALA A 183 4.75 12.59 23.11
CA ALA A 183 5.95 13.38 22.90
C ALA A 183 6.20 14.30 24.08
N THR A 184 7.42 14.30 24.61
CA THR A 184 7.83 15.18 25.71
C THR A 184 8.80 16.21 25.17
N LEU A 185 8.36 17.47 25.10
CA LEU A 185 9.10 18.60 24.53
C LEU A 185 8.99 19.81 25.47
N ASN A 186 10.11 20.40 25.87
CA ASN A 186 10.17 21.54 26.79
C ASN A 186 9.35 21.30 28.08
N ASP A 187 9.56 20.15 28.71
CA ASP A 187 8.86 19.66 29.91
C ASP A 187 7.33 19.48 29.80
N LYS A 188 6.75 19.70 28.60
CA LYS A 188 5.33 19.44 28.30
C LYS A 188 5.18 18.09 27.59
N VAL A 189 4.30 17.25 28.12
CA VAL A 189 3.90 15.97 27.52
C VAL A 189 2.68 16.19 26.63
N TYR A 190 2.71 15.62 25.43
CA TYR A 190 1.64 15.63 24.45
C TYR A 190 1.20 14.20 24.12
N HIS A 191 -0.09 13.99 23.87
CA HIS A 191 -0.57 12.79 23.17
C HIS A 191 -0.34 12.97 21.66
N ALA A 192 0.38 12.02 21.05
CA ALA A 192 1.01 12.19 19.74
C ALA A 192 0.30 11.39 18.63
N TYR A 193 -0.11 12.10 17.59
CA TYR A 193 -0.71 11.54 16.38
C TYR A 193 0.28 11.61 15.23
N VAL A 194 0.45 10.49 14.54
CA VAL A 194 1.54 10.30 13.55
C VAL A 194 1.02 9.70 12.26
N TYR A 195 1.79 9.89 11.19
CA TYR A 195 1.60 9.28 9.88
C TYR A 195 2.98 8.95 9.27
N GLY A 196 2.97 8.33 8.10
CA GLY A 196 4.19 8.01 7.36
C GLY A 196 5.17 7.15 8.17
N GLN A 197 6.46 7.45 8.08
CA GLN A 197 7.51 6.66 8.73
C GLN A 197 7.45 6.61 10.27
N ARG A 198 6.76 7.57 10.92
CA ARG A 198 6.63 7.60 12.39
C ARG A 198 5.60 6.60 12.93
N VAL A 199 4.80 5.97 12.07
CA VAL A 199 3.88 4.89 12.45
C VAL A 199 4.65 3.69 13.03
N THR A 200 5.79 3.33 12.43
CA THR A 200 6.63 2.19 12.83
C THR A 200 7.93 2.61 13.55
N GLN A 201 8.07 3.88 13.91
CA GLN A 201 9.18 4.34 14.74
C GLN A 201 8.96 3.84 16.18
N THR A 202 10.01 3.27 16.79
CA THR A 202 9.98 2.84 18.20
C THR A 202 10.26 4.01 19.14
N SER A 203 10.22 3.79 20.45
CA SER A 203 10.51 4.84 21.44
C SER A 203 11.93 5.39 21.28
N ARG A 204 12.08 6.72 21.31
CA ARG A 204 13.34 7.44 21.12
C ARG A 204 13.50 8.58 22.11
N GLN A 205 14.69 8.70 22.69
CA GLN A 205 15.11 9.86 23.47
C GLN A 205 15.87 10.85 22.58
N ASN A 206 15.76 12.15 22.86
CA ASN A 206 16.46 13.24 22.15
C ASN A 206 16.24 13.28 20.62
N THR A 207 15.09 12.80 20.16
CA THR A 207 14.68 12.80 18.75
C THR A 207 14.19 14.20 18.34
N PRO A 208 14.52 14.68 17.13
CA PRO A 208 13.94 15.90 16.56
C PRO A 208 12.48 15.69 16.16
N LEU A 209 11.60 16.42 16.83
CA LEU A 209 10.15 16.39 16.63
C LEU A 209 9.65 17.77 16.25
N HIS A 210 8.76 17.85 15.26
CA HIS A 210 8.04 19.07 14.94
C HIS A 210 6.63 18.77 14.46
N GLY A 211 5.72 19.73 14.60
CA GLY A 211 4.30 19.49 14.36
C GLY A 211 3.39 20.65 14.71
N VAL A 212 2.12 20.35 14.93
CA VAL A 212 1.09 21.30 15.38
C VAL A 212 0.26 20.71 16.50
N ALA A 213 0.03 21.50 17.56
CA ALA A 213 -0.73 21.06 18.72
C ALA A 213 -1.95 21.93 19.03
N ILE A 214 -2.99 21.30 19.58
CA ILE A 214 -4.08 21.98 20.28
C ILE A 214 -4.13 21.35 21.68
N ASN A 215 -3.95 22.17 22.71
CA ASN A 215 -3.86 21.74 24.11
C ASN A 215 -2.68 20.76 24.32
N ASP A 216 -2.98 19.48 24.54
CA ASP A 216 -2.06 18.34 24.68
C ASP A 216 -2.07 17.41 23.45
N GLN A 217 -2.94 17.64 22.47
CA GLN A 217 -3.05 16.82 21.25
C GLN A 217 -2.07 17.35 20.19
N LEU A 218 -1.05 16.57 19.81
CA LEU A 218 0.01 16.96 18.88
C LEU A 218 -0.01 16.08 17.61
N ALA A 219 -0.20 16.68 16.44
CA ALA A 219 0.13 16.04 15.17
C ALA A 219 1.62 16.22 14.88
N ILE A 220 2.39 15.13 14.84
CA ILE A 220 3.82 15.14 14.54
C ILE A 220 4.03 14.89 13.04
N HIS A 221 4.85 15.73 12.41
CA HIS A 221 5.23 15.59 11.01
C HIS A 221 6.12 14.35 10.81
N GLU A 222 5.95 13.62 9.71
CA GLU A 222 6.67 12.37 9.51
C GLU A 222 8.19 12.56 9.39
N SER A 223 8.64 13.68 8.83
CA SER A 223 10.07 14.03 8.76
C SER A 223 10.58 14.55 10.11
N PRO A 224 11.84 14.27 10.48
CA PRO A 224 12.54 14.99 11.54
C PRO A 224 12.94 16.42 11.17
N VAL A 225 12.80 16.80 9.89
CA VAL A 225 13.25 18.09 9.35
C VAL A 225 12.06 18.97 8.99
N ARG A 226 11.96 20.13 9.64
CA ARG A 226 11.03 21.21 9.30
C ARG A 226 11.66 22.09 8.23
N VAL A 227 11.04 22.16 7.05
CA VAL A 227 11.37 23.18 6.04
C VAL A 227 10.82 24.53 6.52
N LEU A 228 11.62 25.59 6.48
CA LEU A 228 11.16 26.94 6.82
C LEU A 228 10.45 27.58 5.61
N GLU A 229 9.44 28.40 5.87
CA GLU A 229 8.72 29.10 4.80
C GLU A 229 9.56 30.25 4.23
N PRO A 230 9.53 30.51 2.91
CA PRO A 230 10.18 31.68 2.33
C PRO A 230 9.64 32.99 2.94
N GLY A 231 10.48 33.69 3.71
CA GLY A 231 10.11 34.91 4.42
C GLY A 231 9.71 34.70 5.89
N GLU A 232 9.75 33.47 6.42
CA GLU A 232 9.60 33.19 7.85
C GLU A 232 10.70 33.91 8.65
N ILE A 233 10.30 34.70 9.65
CA ILE A 233 11.24 35.31 10.59
C ILE A 233 11.71 34.21 11.54
N VAL A 234 13.01 33.91 11.49
CA VAL A 234 13.66 32.88 12.29
C VAL A 234 13.73 33.29 13.77
N ASP A 235 13.40 32.36 14.68
CA ASP A 235 13.64 32.53 16.11
C ASP A 235 15.14 32.63 16.40
N SER A 236 15.58 33.77 16.94
CA SER A 236 16.99 34.07 17.23
C SER A 236 17.62 33.19 18.32
N ARG A 237 16.84 32.33 18.99
CA ARG A 237 17.33 31.36 19.98
C ARG A 237 17.84 30.06 19.36
N LEU A 238 17.53 29.80 18.08
CA LEU A 238 17.95 28.57 17.38
C LEU A 238 19.42 28.63 16.94
N VAL A 239 20.12 27.50 17.05
CA VAL A 239 21.56 27.42 16.75
C VAL A 239 21.78 27.15 15.27
N VAL A 240 22.51 28.02 14.57
CA VAL A 240 22.92 27.78 13.17
C VAL A 240 24.10 26.82 13.14
N THR A 241 23.92 25.65 12.53
CA THR A 241 24.89 24.54 12.51
C THR A 241 25.99 24.71 11.46
N ASN A 242 25.74 25.47 10.40
CA ASN A 242 26.73 25.84 9.38
C ASN A 242 26.89 27.37 9.30
N PRO A 243 27.55 28.01 10.30
CA PRO A 243 27.72 29.46 10.37
C PRO A 243 28.68 30.03 9.30
N ASP A 244 29.45 29.16 8.65
CA ASP A 244 30.26 29.45 7.46
C ASP A 244 29.43 29.53 6.16
N GLU A 245 28.10 29.30 6.27
CA GLU A 245 27.15 29.24 5.17
C GLU A 245 27.55 28.23 4.07
N ILE A 246 28.24 27.13 4.42
CA ILE A 246 28.53 26.04 3.47
C ILE A 246 27.47 24.95 3.54
N CYS A 247 26.86 24.62 2.40
CA CYS A 247 25.85 23.57 2.28
C CYS A 247 26.47 22.19 2.54
N GLY A 248 25.99 21.51 3.59
CA GLY A 248 26.51 20.20 4.01
C GLY A 248 26.48 19.10 2.94
N ILE A 249 25.51 19.16 2.02
CA ILE A 249 25.34 18.20 0.91
C ILE A 249 26.35 18.46 -0.23
N SER A 250 26.38 19.67 -0.80
CA SER A 250 27.19 19.99 -1.99
C SER A 250 28.59 20.52 -1.70
N LYS A 251 28.91 20.88 -0.45
CA LYS A 251 30.15 21.59 -0.04
C LYS A 251 30.38 22.92 -0.77
N LEU A 252 29.30 23.58 -1.18
CA LEU A 252 29.28 24.89 -1.83
C LEU A 252 28.53 25.90 -0.95
N PRO A 253 28.68 27.23 -1.18
CA PRO A 253 27.89 28.23 -0.48
C PRO A 253 26.37 27.93 -0.51
N SER A 254 25.73 28.11 0.64
CA SER A 254 24.32 27.89 0.90
C SER A 254 23.46 29.09 0.48
N ASN A 255 22.15 28.98 0.67
CA ASN A 255 21.19 30.03 0.39
C ASN A 255 20.26 30.16 1.61
N ARG A 256 20.16 31.36 2.19
CA ARG A 256 19.29 31.61 3.36
C ARG A 256 17.80 31.40 3.07
N ALA A 257 17.37 31.43 1.81
CA ALA A 257 16.01 31.07 1.40
C ALA A 257 15.75 29.55 1.36
N ALA A 258 16.78 28.71 1.52
CA ALA A 258 16.69 27.26 1.65
C ALA A 258 17.15 26.83 3.05
N ALA A 259 16.44 27.31 4.06
CA ALA A 259 16.66 26.99 5.46
C ALA A 259 15.79 25.81 5.92
N ALA A 260 16.33 24.99 6.82
CA ALA A 260 15.60 23.91 7.48
C ALA A 260 15.97 23.85 8.97
N GLN A 261 15.02 23.45 9.81
CA GLN A 261 15.18 23.26 11.25
C GLN A 261 15.14 21.77 11.61
N VAL A 262 16.06 21.35 12.49
CA VAL A 262 16.11 19.99 13.06
C VAL A 262 16.16 20.11 14.58
N GLY A 263 15.00 19.96 15.22
CA GLY A 263 14.87 20.24 16.65
C GLY A 263 15.25 21.69 16.99
N ASN A 264 16.33 21.89 17.74
CA ASN A 264 16.77 23.22 18.22
C ASN A 264 17.81 23.89 17.30
N GLU A 265 18.09 23.28 16.15
CA GLU A 265 19.15 23.65 15.21
C GLU A 265 18.57 24.12 13.87
N ILE A 266 19.27 25.04 13.19
CA ILE A 266 19.01 25.45 11.80
C ILE A 266 20.20 25.08 10.93
N VAL A 267 19.91 24.65 9.70
CA VAL A 267 20.87 24.45 8.62
C VAL A 267 20.45 25.25 7.39
N TYR A 268 21.41 25.93 6.76
CA TYR A 268 21.21 26.57 5.46
C TYR A 268 21.75 25.69 4.34
N LEU A 269 20.93 25.39 3.34
CA LEU A 269 21.27 24.56 2.20
C LEU A 269 21.17 25.40 0.91
N CYS A 270 21.67 24.94 -0.24
CA CYS A 270 21.67 25.79 -1.45
C CYS A 270 20.44 25.61 -2.37
N THR A 271 19.65 24.55 -2.19
CA THR A 271 18.43 24.27 -2.98
C THR A 271 17.38 23.51 -2.15
N GLY A 272 16.11 23.55 -2.59
CA GLY A 272 15.05 22.69 -2.05
C GLY A 272 15.32 21.18 -2.23
N SER A 273 16.00 20.78 -3.30
CA SER A 273 16.41 19.38 -3.50
C SER A 273 17.46 18.92 -2.48
N HIS A 274 18.35 19.81 -2.01
CA HIS A 274 19.26 19.47 -0.92
C HIS A 274 18.57 19.44 0.44
N ILE A 275 17.50 20.22 0.65
CA ILE A 275 16.63 20.06 1.83
C ILE A 275 15.99 18.66 1.83
N ALA A 276 15.48 18.18 0.70
CA ALA A 276 14.94 16.82 0.58
C ALA A 276 16.00 15.75 0.88
N ALA A 277 17.16 15.79 0.22
CA ALA A 277 18.25 14.84 0.46
C ALA A 277 18.79 14.88 1.91
N PHE A 278 18.85 16.05 2.54
CA PHE A 278 19.17 16.19 3.95
C PHE A 278 18.06 15.62 4.86
N SER A 279 16.79 15.80 4.49
CA SER A 279 15.64 15.24 5.22
C SER A 279 15.65 13.72 5.20
N GLU A 280 16.00 13.10 4.07
CA GLU A 280 16.20 11.64 3.95
C GLU A 280 17.35 11.15 4.85
N GLN A 281 18.48 11.85 4.89
CA GLN A 281 19.61 11.52 5.77
C GLN A 281 19.21 11.62 7.26
N GLN A 282 18.48 12.65 7.66
CA GLN A 282 18.00 12.80 9.03
C GLN A 282 16.92 11.76 9.36
N ALA A 283 16.01 11.45 8.43
CA ALA A 283 14.98 10.43 8.59
C ALA A 283 15.58 9.03 8.84
N ALA A 284 16.58 8.64 8.04
CA ALA A 284 17.30 7.38 8.22
C ALA A 284 18.08 7.31 9.56
N ALA A 285 18.52 8.45 10.09
CA ALA A 285 19.17 8.54 11.39
C ALA A 285 18.19 8.54 12.58
N ASP A 286 17.00 9.12 12.42
CA ASP A 286 15.97 9.22 13.47
C ASP A 286 15.17 7.91 13.63
N ASN A 287 14.94 7.20 12.52
CA ASN A 287 14.27 5.90 12.50
C ASN A 287 15.10 4.86 11.72
N PRO A 288 16.29 4.45 12.22
CA PRO A 288 17.09 3.44 11.56
C PRO A 288 16.34 2.10 11.51
N PRO A 289 16.52 1.29 10.46
CA PRO A 289 15.87 -0.02 10.36
C PRO A 289 16.11 -0.87 11.61
N ILE A 290 15.08 -1.61 12.05
CA ILE A 290 15.17 -2.48 13.24
C ILE A 290 16.31 -3.52 13.10
N ILE A 291 16.71 -3.83 11.86
CA ILE A 291 17.96 -4.53 11.54
C ILE A 291 19.19 -3.60 11.74
N LEU A 292 19.39 -3.13 12.97
CA LEU A 292 20.68 -2.61 13.41
C LEU A 292 21.53 -3.79 13.89
N ALA A 293 22.27 -4.37 12.95
CA ALA A 293 23.38 -5.26 13.29
C ALA A 293 24.36 -4.51 14.21
N GLY A 294 24.67 -5.07 15.37
CA GLY A 294 25.80 -4.64 16.20
C GLY A 294 25.54 -3.79 17.45
N THR A 295 24.29 -3.49 17.85
CA THR A 295 24.07 -2.79 19.14
C THR A 295 24.15 -3.71 20.36
N GLY A 296 24.04 -5.03 20.17
CA GLY A 296 24.06 -6.02 21.25
C GLY A 296 22.85 -5.97 22.20
N TRP A 297 21.90 -5.03 22.03
CA TRP A 297 20.80 -4.83 22.97
C TRP A 297 19.92 -6.07 23.14
N THR A 298 19.68 -6.84 22.09
CA THR A 298 18.87 -8.06 22.17
C THR A 298 19.63 -9.27 22.76
N PHE A 299 20.92 -9.12 23.10
CA PHE A 299 21.82 -10.17 23.59
C PHE A 299 22.35 -9.87 25.01
N GLY A 300 22.79 -10.92 25.70
CA GLY A 300 23.26 -10.87 27.09
C GLY A 300 22.13 -10.66 28.11
N THR A 301 22.40 -11.02 29.36
CA THR A 301 21.46 -10.84 30.48
C THR A 301 21.12 -9.35 30.68
N LYS A 302 19.84 -9.03 30.87
CA LYS A 302 19.37 -7.70 31.22
C LYS A 302 19.11 -7.59 32.71
N THR A 303 19.75 -6.63 33.36
CA THR A 303 19.36 -6.25 34.73
C THR A 303 18.04 -5.49 34.69
N MET A 304 17.09 -5.89 35.55
CA MET A 304 15.78 -5.25 35.69
C MET A 304 15.55 -4.81 37.12
N LEU A 305 15.03 -3.59 37.31
CA LEU A 305 14.41 -3.21 38.58
C LEU A 305 12.91 -3.52 38.55
N PHE A 306 12.46 -4.42 39.42
CA PHE A 306 11.04 -4.76 39.57
C PHE A 306 10.46 -4.05 40.79
N MET A 307 9.75 -2.95 40.55
CA MET A 307 9.20 -2.05 41.55
C MET A 307 7.81 -2.51 42.01
N ARG A 308 7.71 -2.99 43.25
CA ARG A 308 6.43 -3.33 43.91
C ARG A 308 5.80 -2.06 44.47
N LEU A 309 4.60 -1.68 44.00
CA LEU A 309 3.94 -0.43 44.42
C LEU A 309 2.72 -0.65 45.32
N ASN A 310 2.50 0.27 46.25
CA ASN A 310 1.20 0.53 46.91
C ASN A 310 0.88 2.03 46.93
N PHE A 311 -0.29 2.40 47.46
CA PHE A 311 -0.80 3.77 47.48
C PHE A 311 -1.21 4.18 48.90
N SER A 312 -1.21 5.47 49.20
CA SER A 312 -1.58 5.99 50.52
C SER A 312 -3.05 5.71 50.93
N ASP A 313 -3.92 5.44 49.96
CA ASP A 313 -5.33 5.05 50.07
C ASP A 313 -5.60 3.55 49.81
N ASP A 314 -4.64 2.79 49.26
CA ASP A 314 -4.68 1.33 49.10
C ASP A 314 -3.29 0.77 49.46
N LEU A 315 -3.05 0.61 50.77
CA LEU A 315 -1.77 0.16 51.33
C LEU A 315 -1.45 -1.32 51.03
N ALA A 316 -2.41 -2.06 50.46
CA ALA A 316 -2.24 -3.47 50.20
C ALA A 316 -1.17 -3.71 49.12
N GLU A 317 -0.38 -4.75 49.36
CA GLU A 317 0.66 -5.20 48.45
C GLU A 317 0.07 -5.66 47.09
N SER A 318 0.75 -5.29 45.99
CA SER A 318 0.36 -5.70 44.65
C SER A 318 0.78 -7.14 44.32
N ILE A 319 1.97 -7.53 44.79
CA ILE A 319 2.55 -8.88 44.70
C ILE A 319 3.61 -9.05 45.80
N SER A 320 3.65 -10.22 46.43
CA SER A 320 4.67 -10.52 47.44
C SER A 320 6.04 -10.73 46.82
N GLU A 321 7.09 -10.48 47.59
CA GLU A 321 8.47 -10.59 47.12
C GLU A 321 8.78 -11.97 46.53
N VAL A 322 8.36 -13.02 47.23
CA VAL A 322 8.53 -14.41 46.78
C VAL A 322 7.77 -14.68 45.48
N ALA A 323 6.55 -14.14 45.33
CA ALA A 323 5.78 -14.29 44.10
C ALA A 323 6.40 -13.51 42.93
N ALA A 324 6.92 -12.30 43.18
CA ALA A 324 7.63 -11.50 42.18
C ALA A 324 8.93 -12.19 41.72
N THR A 325 9.73 -12.72 42.64
CA THR A 325 10.92 -13.52 42.33
C THR A 325 10.57 -14.76 41.50
N ASN A 326 9.52 -15.50 41.87
CA ASN A 326 9.08 -16.67 41.10
C ASN A 326 8.57 -16.32 39.70
N LEU A 327 7.83 -15.22 39.56
CA LEU A 327 7.40 -14.67 38.26
C LEU A 327 8.62 -14.33 37.40
N MET A 328 9.56 -13.54 37.92
CA MET A 328 10.73 -13.10 37.16
C MET A 328 11.72 -14.23 36.84
N ASN A 329 11.88 -15.22 37.70
CA ASN A 329 12.62 -16.45 37.36
C ASN A 329 11.97 -17.20 36.18
N SER A 330 10.64 -17.29 36.16
CA SER A 330 9.90 -17.94 35.07
C SER A 330 10.00 -17.17 33.75
N VAL A 331 9.94 -15.83 33.82
CA VAL A 331 10.21 -14.93 32.68
C VAL A 331 11.64 -15.13 32.17
N SER A 332 12.63 -15.15 33.07
CA SER A 332 14.05 -15.29 32.72
C SER A 332 14.32 -16.59 31.97
N ASN A 333 13.82 -17.71 32.49
CA ASN A 333 13.88 -19.02 31.84
C ASN A 333 13.21 -19.03 30.46
N TRP A 334 12.08 -18.33 30.31
CA TRP A 334 11.39 -18.24 29.03
C TRP A 334 12.17 -17.40 28.01
N PHE A 335 12.77 -16.27 28.42
CA PHE A 335 13.64 -15.48 27.53
C PHE A 335 14.89 -16.26 27.13
N ALA A 336 15.50 -17.02 28.04
CA ALA A 336 16.64 -17.90 27.73
C ALA A 336 16.24 -18.94 26.67
N GLU A 337 15.19 -19.73 26.92
CA GLU A 337 14.75 -20.76 25.97
C GLU A 337 14.29 -20.18 24.63
N ASN A 338 13.54 -19.08 24.64
CA ASN A 338 13.01 -18.46 23.43
C ASN A 338 14.09 -17.77 22.58
N SER A 339 15.19 -17.34 23.20
CA SER A 339 16.33 -16.70 22.53
C SER A 339 17.50 -17.64 22.21
N TYR A 340 17.42 -18.93 22.57
CA TYR A 340 18.53 -19.89 22.47
C TYR A 340 19.74 -19.49 23.34
N ASP A 341 19.47 -19.17 24.61
CA ASP A 341 20.41 -18.67 25.62
C ASP A 341 21.11 -17.34 25.26
N ASN A 342 20.67 -16.65 24.20
CA ASN A 342 21.23 -15.35 23.81
C ASN A 342 20.89 -14.22 24.80
N THR A 343 19.79 -14.31 25.56
CA THR A 343 19.43 -13.33 26.59
C THR A 343 18.59 -13.93 27.71
N ALA A 344 18.62 -13.28 28.87
CA ALA A 344 17.83 -13.60 30.06
C ALA A 344 17.51 -12.28 30.80
N ILE A 345 16.59 -12.30 31.77
CA ILE A 345 16.27 -11.12 32.60
C ILE A 345 16.61 -11.43 34.06
N ASP A 346 17.53 -10.68 34.64
CA ASP A 346 17.93 -10.77 36.05
C ASP A 346 17.26 -9.62 36.83
N ALA A 347 16.36 -9.95 37.74
CA ALA A 347 15.45 -8.98 38.36
C ALA A 347 15.78 -8.72 39.83
N THR A 348 16.15 -7.47 40.14
CA THR A 348 16.19 -6.97 41.51
C THR A 348 14.78 -6.55 41.93
N ILE A 349 14.19 -7.28 42.89
CA ILE A 349 12.87 -6.97 43.44
C ILE A 349 13.01 -5.91 44.54
N THR A 350 12.27 -4.81 44.45
CA THR A 350 12.26 -3.78 45.51
C THR A 350 11.42 -4.21 46.72
N PRO A 351 11.64 -3.61 47.91
CA PRO A 351 10.60 -3.47 48.93
C PRO A 351 9.35 -2.77 48.37
N LEU A 352 8.26 -2.76 49.13
CA LEU A 352 7.02 -2.08 48.75
C LEU A 352 7.21 -0.55 48.75
N LEU A 353 7.01 0.09 47.61
CA LEU A 353 7.17 1.53 47.39
C LEU A 353 5.79 2.22 47.42
N THR A 354 5.60 3.18 48.34
CA THR A 354 4.36 3.96 48.41
C THR A 354 4.40 5.15 47.49
N MET A 355 3.42 5.25 46.59
CA MET A 355 3.30 6.34 45.63
C MET A 355 2.93 7.68 46.30
N PRO A 356 3.45 8.82 45.80
CA PRO A 356 3.22 10.13 46.41
C PRO A 356 1.81 10.68 46.17
N LYS A 357 1.08 10.10 45.21
CA LYS A 357 -0.33 10.39 44.89
C LYS A 357 -1.20 9.16 45.20
N THR A 358 -2.46 9.40 45.53
CA THR A 358 -3.45 8.35 45.82
C THR A 358 -3.78 7.53 44.57
N LYS A 359 -4.16 6.27 44.75
CA LYS A 359 -4.69 5.37 43.73
C LYS A 359 -5.84 6.03 42.97
N ALA A 360 -6.77 6.64 43.71
CA ALA A 360 -7.91 7.36 43.14
C ALA A 360 -7.49 8.54 42.24
N TRP A 361 -6.32 9.16 42.47
CA TRP A 361 -5.83 10.25 41.62
C TRP A 361 -5.37 9.70 40.27
N TYR A 362 -4.51 8.67 40.26
CA TYR A 362 -4.04 8.05 39.02
C TYR A 362 -5.20 7.49 38.18
N GLN A 363 -6.19 6.88 38.84
CA GLN A 363 -7.40 6.37 38.18
C GLN A 363 -8.27 7.48 37.58
N THR A 364 -8.52 8.56 38.33
CA THR A 364 -9.36 9.69 37.85
C THR A 364 -8.72 10.44 36.68
N ASN A 365 -7.39 10.51 36.66
CA ASN A 365 -6.62 11.17 35.61
C ASN A 365 -6.18 10.25 34.46
N ASP A 366 -6.50 8.94 34.53
CA ASP A 366 -6.04 7.86 33.62
C ASP A 366 -4.52 7.91 33.29
N ASN A 367 -3.72 8.39 34.25
CA ASN A 367 -2.35 8.82 33.99
C ASN A 367 -1.31 7.78 34.42
N TYR A 368 -1.30 6.65 33.71
CA TYR A 368 -0.29 5.59 33.91
C TYR A 368 1.13 6.08 33.57
N TYR A 369 1.28 7.02 32.64
CA TYR A 369 2.57 7.62 32.28
C TYR A 369 3.20 8.35 33.49
N ALA A 370 2.43 9.15 34.23
CA ALA A 370 2.88 9.79 35.47
C ALA A 370 3.18 8.79 36.59
N LEU A 371 2.45 7.66 36.68
CA LEU A 371 2.68 6.63 37.70
C LEU A 371 4.09 6.03 37.60
N LEU A 372 4.60 5.77 36.39
CA LEU A 372 5.96 5.25 36.21
C LEU A 372 7.01 6.30 36.57
N THR A 373 6.79 7.57 36.21
CA THR A 373 7.69 8.68 36.55
C THR A 373 7.80 8.90 38.06
N ASP A 374 6.66 8.90 38.77
CA ASP A 374 6.62 8.98 40.23
C ASP A 374 7.28 7.75 40.88
N ALA A 375 7.02 6.54 40.37
CA ALA A 375 7.64 5.32 40.87
C ALA A 375 9.17 5.32 40.71
N ARG A 376 9.69 5.76 39.55
CA ARG A 376 11.12 5.95 39.30
C ARG A 376 11.76 6.93 40.30
N ALA A 377 11.05 8.00 40.66
CA ALA A 377 11.51 8.97 41.65
C ALA A 377 11.54 8.39 43.08
N VAL A 378 10.47 7.69 43.50
CA VAL A 378 10.40 7.03 44.82
C VAL A 378 11.41 5.90 44.94
N ALA A 379 11.63 5.11 43.89
CA ALA A 379 12.65 4.07 43.87
C ALA A 379 14.05 4.66 44.10
N ARG A 380 14.39 5.76 43.40
CA ARG A 380 15.67 6.48 43.58
C ARG A 380 15.86 6.97 45.01
N THR A 381 14.85 7.55 45.66
CA THR A 381 14.97 8.01 47.06
C THR A 381 15.10 6.85 48.06
N ASN A 382 14.66 5.64 47.69
CA ASN A 382 14.85 4.41 48.47
C ASN A 382 16.13 3.64 48.09
N GLY A 383 17.06 4.25 47.34
CA GLY A 383 18.35 3.66 46.96
C GLY A 383 18.35 2.83 45.67
N PHE A 384 17.22 2.73 44.97
CA PHE A 384 17.06 1.95 43.74
C PHE A 384 16.97 2.89 42.52
N ASP A 385 18.11 3.39 42.04
CA ASP A 385 18.10 4.21 40.81
C ASP A 385 17.95 3.33 39.56
N THR A 386 16.81 3.49 38.88
CA THR A 386 16.52 2.85 37.58
C THR A 386 17.58 3.10 36.51
N ALA A 387 18.40 4.15 36.60
CA ALA A 387 19.51 4.41 35.69
C ALA A 387 20.58 3.29 35.71
N ASN A 388 20.71 2.56 36.82
CA ASN A 388 21.66 1.45 36.99
C ASN A 388 21.17 0.13 36.36
N PHE A 389 19.92 0.09 35.87
CA PHE A 389 19.29 -1.10 35.30
C PHE A 389 19.03 -0.94 33.81
N ASN A 390 19.17 -2.04 33.06
CA ASN A 390 18.83 -2.06 31.64
C ASN A 390 17.32 -1.89 31.44
N LEU A 391 16.52 -2.58 32.26
CA LEU A 391 15.06 -2.56 32.22
C LEU A 391 14.47 -2.10 33.55
N ASP A 392 13.25 -1.60 33.52
CA ASP A 392 12.49 -1.31 34.74
C ASP A 392 11.00 -1.58 34.55
N CYS A 393 10.37 -2.07 35.60
CA CYS A 393 9.00 -2.54 35.60
C CYS A 393 8.31 -2.12 36.89
N ILE A 394 7.11 -1.54 36.82
CA ILE A 394 6.25 -1.33 37.98
C ILE A 394 5.16 -2.39 38.04
N HIS A 395 4.94 -2.95 39.23
CA HIS A 395 3.84 -3.87 39.51
C HIS A 395 2.93 -3.30 40.61
N PHE A 396 1.66 -3.09 40.28
CA PHE A 396 0.70 -2.40 41.13
C PHE A 396 -0.67 -3.10 41.11
N LYS A 397 -1.45 -2.92 42.19
CA LYS A 397 -2.85 -3.37 42.22
C LYS A 397 -3.63 -2.67 41.11
N SER A 398 -4.58 -3.35 40.45
CA SER A 398 -5.39 -2.76 39.38
C SER A 398 -5.89 -1.34 39.72
N VAL A 399 -5.51 -0.39 38.86
CA VAL A 399 -5.85 1.06 38.90
C VAL A 399 -6.61 1.43 37.64
N PHE A 400 -6.16 0.91 36.49
CA PHE A 400 -6.67 1.23 35.17
C PHE A 400 -7.50 0.05 34.64
N SER A 401 -8.52 0.33 33.85
CA SER A 401 -9.40 -0.70 33.26
C SER A 401 -9.08 -0.96 31.79
N GLY A 402 -9.26 -2.20 31.34
CA GLY A 402 -9.21 -2.57 29.92
C GLY A 402 -7.88 -3.18 29.45
N TRP A 403 -6.80 -3.09 30.22
CA TRP A 403 -5.47 -3.62 29.85
C TRP A 403 -4.76 -4.35 31.01
N SER A 404 -4.05 -5.43 30.69
CA SER A 404 -3.35 -6.28 31.66
C SER A 404 -1.90 -5.85 31.88
N GLY A 405 -1.24 -5.39 30.81
CA GLY A 405 0.10 -4.83 30.83
C GLY A 405 0.27 -3.70 29.82
N ARG A 406 1.36 -2.93 29.96
CA ARG A 406 1.86 -1.97 28.97
C ARG A 406 3.39 -1.98 28.94
N GLY A 407 3.99 -1.73 27.79
CA GLY A 407 5.45 -1.69 27.62
C GLY A 407 5.89 -0.64 26.61
N TYR A 408 6.98 0.08 26.90
CA TYR A 408 7.66 0.89 25.88
C TYR A 408 8.20 -0.01 24.76
N VAL A 409 7.89 0.32 23.51
CA VAL A 409 8.45 -0.36 22.35
C VAL A 409 9.88 0.14 22.11
N GLY A 410 10.87 -0.75 22.23
CA GLY A 410 12.29 -0.48 21.98
C GLY A 410 13.01 0.36 23.05
N SER A 411 12.42 0.51 24.25
CA SER A 411 13.04 1.19 25.39
C SER A 411 12.59 0.58 26.71
N LYS A 412 13.14 1.04 27.84
CA LYS A 412 12.77 0.51 29.17
C LYS A 412 11.57 1.20 29.78
N GLY A 413 10.73 0.38 30.41
CA GLY A 413 9.57 0.80 31.16
C GLY A 413 8.42 -0.15 30.84
N THR A 414 7.89 -0.76 31.89
CA THR A 414 6.78 -1.71 31.82
C THR A 414 5.83 -1.49 32.98
N TRP A 415 4.54 -1.64 32.74
CA TRP A 415 3.45 -1.57 33.70
C TRP A 415 2.76 -2.93 33.77
N LEU A 416 2.70 -3.54 34.94
CA LEU A 416 2.01 -4.82 35.16
C LEU A 416 0.96 -4.64 36.27
N GLN A 417 -0.30 -4.99 35.95
CA GLN A 417 -1.38 -4.94 36.94
C GLN A 417 -1.48 -6.27 37.70
N SER A 418 -1.99 -6.22 38.94
CA SER A 418 -2.25 -7.41 39.78
C SER A 418 -3.07 -8.47 39.03
N GLY A 419 -2.57 -9.71 38.99
CA GLY A 419 -3.12 -10.79 38.18
C GLY A 419 -2.29 -11.13 36.94
N THR A 420 -1.24 -10.36 36.67
CA THR A 420 -0.22 -10.63 35.64
C THR A 420 0.29 -12.07 35.68
N SER A 421 0.32 -12.72 34.50
CA SER A 421 0.92 -14.03 34.27
C SER A 421 2.31 -13.90 33.65
N VAL A 422 3.06 -15.02 33.58
CA VAL A 422 4.34 -15.08 32.83
C VAL A 422 4.14 -14.66 31.37
N GLY A 423 3.00 -14.99 30.76
CA GLY A 423 2.67 -14.58 29.38
C GLY A 423 2.54 -13.07 29.22
N VAL A 424 1.77 -12.42 30.11
CA VAL A 424 1.62 -10.96 30.10
C VAL A 424 2.98 -10.29 30.30
N ALA A 425 3.77 -10.74 31.30
CA ALA A 425 5.10 -10.19 31.53
C ALA A 425 6.03 -10.37 30.32
N CYS A 426 6.06 -11.55 29.70
CA CYS A 426 6.88 -11.79 28.51
C CYS A 426 6.42 -11.00 27.27
N HIS A 427 5.13 -10.70 27.14
CA HIS A 427 4.58 -9.82 26.10
C HIS A 427 5.10 -8.40 26.27
N GLU A 428 4.90 -7.79 27.45
CA GLU A 428 5.33 -6.41 27.70
C GLU A 428 6.85 -6.24 27.64
N PHE A 429 7.61 -7.22 28.13
CA PHE A 429 9.06 -7.20 27.98
C PHE A 429 9.49 -7.42 26.52
N GLY A 430 8.72 -8.16 25.71
CA GLY A 430 8.91 -8.24 24.25
C GLY A 430 8.89 -6.87 23.57
N HIS A 431 7.99 -5.97 24.01
CA HIS A 431 8.01 -4.58 23.58
C HIS A 431 9.30 -3.86 23.96
N ASN A 432 9.80 -4.01 25.20
CA ASN A 432 11.07 -3.38 25.62
C ASN A 432 12.28 -3.85 24.78
N TYR A 433 12.23 -5.04 24.18
CA TYR A 433 13.23 -5.53 23.21
C TYR A 433 13.04 -4.98 21.78
N GLY A 434 11.89 -4.37 21.47
CA GLY A 434 11.59 -3.72 20.19
C GLY A 434 10.52 -4.40 19.34
N LEU A 435 9.80 -5.40 19.87
CA LEU A 435 8.74 -6.07 19.13
C LEU A 435 7.43 -5.27 19.10
N TRP A 436 6.70 -5.43 17.99
CA TRP A 436 5.30 -5.06 17.84
C TRP A 436 4.42 -6.31 18.00
N HIS A 437 3.09 -6.17 17.96
CA HIS A 437 2.19 -7.31 18.12
C HIS A 437 2.27 -8.31 16.96
N ALA A 438 1.99 -9.59 17.24
CA ALA A 438 1.83 -10.61 16.23
C ALA A 438 0.35 -10.70 15.82
N ASN A 439 0.03 -10.21 14.63
CA ASN A 439 -1.33 -9.98 14.19
C ASN A 439 -1.84 -11.08 13.25
N TYR A 440 -3.09 -10.98 12.82
CA TYR A 440 -3.73 -11.89 11.86
C TYR A 440 -4.27 -11.10 10.68
N TRP A 441 -4.15 -11.67 9.47
CA TRP A 441 -4.78 -11.11 8.27
C TRP A 441 -6.18 -11.70 8.10
N ASP A 442 -7.20 -10.94 8.48
CA ASP A 442 -8.60 -11.35 8.32
C ASP A 442 -9.12 -10.97 6.93
N ALA A 443 -8.91 -11.86 5.99
CA ALA A 443 -9.47 -11.77 4.65
C ALA A 443 -10.86 -12.43 4.61
N PRO A 444 -11.92 -11.71 4.18
CA PRO A 444 -13.28 -12.23 4.21
C PRO A 444 -13.51 -13.31 3.13
N GLY A 445 -14.56 -14.11 3.33
CA GLY A 445 -14.97 -15.16 2.39
C GLY A 445 -14.18 -16.44 2.57
N ASP A 446 -13.42 -16.82 1.55
CA ASP A 446 -12.59 -18.04 1.42
C ASP A 446 -11.19 -17.69 0.88
N THR A 447 -10.79 -16.42 0.95
CA THR A 447 -9.51 -15.93 0.43
C THR A 447 -8.46 -15.89 1.53
N ILE A 448 -7.20 -16.18 1.19
CA ILE A 448 -6.07 -16.17 2.16
C ILE A 448 -5.31 -14.83 2.11
N ILE A 449 -5.23 -14.24 0.91
CA ILE A 449 -4.38 -13.09 0.59
C ILE A 449 -5.14 -11.90 0.00
N GLY A 450 -6.47 -11.99 -0.05
CA GLY A 450 -7.34 -10.95 -0.60
C GLY A 450 -7.40 -9.70 0.29
N PRO A 451 -8.13 -8.65 -0.13
CA PRO A 451 -8.38 -7.46 0.66
C PRO A 451 -9.04 -7.84 1.99
N GLY A 452 -8.36 -7.54 3.08
CA GLY A 452 -8.74 -7.95 4.44
C GLY A 452 -8.38 -6.86 5.45
N ASN A 453 -8.52 -7.21 6.73
CA ASN A 453 -8.25 -6.32 7.84
C ASN A 453 -7.12 -6.86 8.71
N ASN A 454 -6.35 -5.94 9.30
CA ASN A 454 -5.47 -6.26 10.41
C ASN A 454 -6.30 -6.57 11.66
N VAL A 455 -6.22 -7.80 12.15
CA VAL A 455 -6.71 -8.17 13.47
C VAL A 455 -5.53 -8.13 14.43
N GLU A 456 -5.49 -7.09 15.25
CA GLU A 456 -4.47 -6.88 16.28
C GLU A 456 -4.49 -8.02 17.30
N TYR A 457 -3.31 -8.41 17.81
CA TYR A 457 -3.11 -9.63 18.64
C TYR A 457 -3.59 -10.90 17.95
N GLY A 458 -3.72 -10.87 16.62
CA GLY A 458 -4.39 -11.92 15.88
C GLY A 458 -3.68 -13.26 15.85
N ASN A 459 -2.38 -13.38 16.12
CA ASN A 459 -1.67 -14.65 16.06
C ASN A 459 -1.90 -15.48 17.36
N PRO A 460 -2.56 -16.66 17.33
CA PRO A 460 -2.79 -17.49 18.51
C PRO A 460 -1.59 -18.37 18.88
N PHE A 461 -0.50 -18.32 18.12
CA PHE A 461 0.70 -19.14 18.32
C PHE A 461 1.88 -18.37 18.90
N ASP A 462 1.68 -17.09 19.23
CA ASP A 462 2.74 -16.15 19.54
C ASP A 462 2.44 -15.35 20.82
N THR A 463 3.42 -15.26 21.72
CA THR A 463 3.36 -14.37 22.90
C THR A 463 3.00 -12.93 22.53
N MET A 464 3.48 -12.38 21.39
CA MET A 464 3.12 -11.03 20.96
C MET A 464 1.71 -10.93 20.35
N GLY A 465 1.02 -12.05 20.17
CA GLY A 465 -0.35 -12.14 19.67
C GLY A 465 -1.36 -12.39 20.79
N SER A 466 -2.33 -13.29 20.55
CA SER A 466 -3.35 -13.67 21.54
C SER A 466 -2.96 -14.88 22.39
N ALA A 467 -1.66 -15.20 22.47
CA ALA A 467 -1.16 -16.33 23.24
C ALA A 467 -0.51 -15.91 24.57
N SER A 468 -0.08 -16.89 25.34
CA SER A 468 0.66 -16.70 26.61
C SER A 468 2.13 -17.10 26.42
N ALA A 469 2.91 -17.21 27.50
CA ALA A 469 4.26 -17.77 27.45
C ALA A 469 4.25 -19.31 27.33
N GLY A 470 5.44 -19.91 27.29
CA GLY A 470 5.64 -21.35 27.12
C GLY A 470 5.84 -21.74 25.65
N ASP A 471 5.08 -22.71 25.17
CA ASP A 471 5.13 -23.27 23.79
C ASP A 471 4.91 -22.21 22.69
N TYR A 472 4.20 -21.14 23.03
CA TYR A 472 3.80 -20.04 22.17
C TYR A 472 4.92 -19.01 21.96
N GLN A 473 6.12 -19.50 21.62
CA GLN A 473 7.30 -18.68 21.34
C GLN A 473 7.06 -17.61 20.26
N PHE A 474 7.89 -16.55 20.26
CA PHE A 474 7.89 -15.56 19.17
C PHE A 474 8.12 -16.24 17.81
N ASN A 475 7.43 -15.79 16.78
CA ASN A 475 7.51 -16.32 15.42
C ASN A 475 8.85 -16.04 14.75
N ALA A 476 9.10 -16.72 13.62
CA ALA A 476 10.38 -16.64 12.92
C ALA A 476 10.74 -15.23 12.45
N PHE A 477 9.76 -14.38 12.09
CA PHE A 477 10.02 -12.99 11.71
C PHE A 477 10.47 -12.17 12.93
N GLU A 478 9.77 -12.26 14.05
CA GLU A 478 10.10 -11.51 15.27
C GLU A 478 11.42 -11.98 15.90
N LYS A 479 11.72 -13.29 15.91
CA LYS A 479 13.05 -13.79 16.29
C LYS A 479 14.16 -13.31 15.34
N ASN A 480 13.87 -13.13 14.04
CA ASN A 480 14.83 -12.55 13.10
C ASN A 480 15.05 -11.05 13.33
N VAL A 481 13.98 -10.30 13.64
CA VAL A 481 14.05 -8.89 14.05
C VAL A 481 14.94 -8.72 15.29
N LEU A 482 14.81 -9.60 16.28
CA LEU A 482 15.67 -9.61 17.48
C LEU A 482 17.07 -10.19 17.26
N GLN A 483 17.39 -10.68 16.07
CA GLN A 483 18.63 -11.39 15.73
C GLN A 483 18.86 -12.71 16.50
N TRP A 484 17.87 -13.20 17.25
CA TRP A 484 17.90 -14.52 17.90
C TRP A 484 17.76 -15.67 16.90
N LEU A 485 17.09 -15.42 15.76
CA LEU A 485 17.13 -16.28 14.58
C LEU A 485 17.85 -15.52 13.45
N PRO A 486 19.18 -15.42 13.46
CA PRO A 486 19.92 -14.60 12.50
C PRO A 486 19.88 -15.21 11.09
N GLY A 487 20.25 -14.40 10.08
CA GLY A 487 20.13 -14.76 8.66
C GLY A 487 20.87 -16.04 8.23
N THR A 488 21.84 -16.51 9.02
CA THR A 488 22.53 -17.80 8.83
C THR A 488 21.60 -19.01 8.99
N HIS A 489 20.50 -18.88 9.74
CA HIS A 489 19.49 -19.93 9.94
C HIS A 489 18.18 -19.65 9.19
N VAL A 490 18.16 -18.64 8.32
CA VAL A 490 16.98 -18.24 7.53
C VAL A 490 17.30 -18.32 6.04
N ALA A 491 16.78 -19.35 5.37
CA ALA A 491 16.96 -19.48 3.93
C ALA A 491 16.15 -18.41 3.18
N THR A 492 16.84 -17.44 2.57
CA THR A 492 16.19 -16.47 1.68
C THR A 492 16.03 -17.12 0.30
N ILE A 493 14.79 -17.35 -0.10
CA ILE A 493 14.46 -18.12 -1.30
C ILE A 493 14.31 -17.19 -2.51
N THR A 494 15.13 -17.43 -3.52
CA THR A 494 15.18 -16.66 -4.79
C THR A 494 15.07 -17.54 -6.03
N ASN A 495 14.97 -18.85 -5.87
CA ASN A 495 14.84 -19.84 -6.93
C ASN A 495 13.75 -20.85 -6.54
N SER A 496 13.17 -21.52 -7.53
CA SER A 496 12.31 -22.69 -7.27
C SER A 496 13.12 -23.88 -6.78
N GLY A 497 12.56 -24.72 -5.92
CA GLY A 497 13.19 -25.95 -5.45
C GLY A 497 12.61 -26.50 -4.15
N THR A 498 13.20 -27.61 -3.69
CA THR A 498 12.82 -28.28 -2.44
C THR A 498 13.76 -27.86 -1.31
N TYR A 499 13.18 -27.29 -0.25
CA TYR A 499 13.89 -26.76 0.91
C TYR A 499 13.49 -27.51 2.18
N ARG A 500 14.47 -27.81 3.04
CA ARG A 500 14.20 -28.35 4.38
C ARG A 500 14.18 -27.23 5.40
N VAL A 501 13.09 -27.14 6.16
CA VAL A 501 12.91 -26.22 7.27
C VAL A 501 12.78 -27.00 8.58
N TYR A 502 13.66 -26.71 9.52
CA TYR A 502 13.73 -27.34 10.84
C TYR A 502 12.85 -26.59 11.84
N ALA A 503 12.30 -27.30 12.83
CA ALA A 503 11.55 -26.67 13.90
C ALA A 503 12.41 -25.62 14.63
N PHE A 504 11.92 -24.39 14.75
CA PHE A 504 12.64 -23.32 15.45
C PHE A 504 12.35 -23.32 16.95
N ASP A 505 11.25 -23.91 17.40
CA ASP A 505 10.87 -24.06 18.81
C ASP A 505 11.64 -25.21 19.52
N ALA A 506 12.88 -25.40 19.10
CA ALA A 506 13.88 -26.29 19.65
C ALA A 506 14.73 -25.57 20.72
N PRO A 507 15.37 -26.30 21.65
CA PRO A 507 16.17 -25.67 22.73
C PRO A 507 17.46 -24.99 22.24
N ALA A 508 17.95 -25.30 21.04
CA ALA A 508 19.15 -24.69 20.47
C ALA A 508 19.09 -24.65 18.94
N LEU A 509 19.80 -23.68 18.34
CA LEU A 509 20.01 -23.60 16.89
C LEU A 509 21.23 -24.44 16.47
N SER A 510 21.18 -24.97 15.24
CA SER A 510 22.34 -25.57 14.57
C SER A 510 22.75 -24.72 13.36
N ASN A 511 24.05 -24.49 13.21
CA ASN A 511 24.61 -23.74 12.07
C ASN A 511 24.39 -24.44 10.73
N ASP A 512 24.12 -25.75 10.73
CA ASP A 512 23.88 -26.53 9.52
C ASP A 512 22.42 -26.45 9.02
N PHE A 513 21.51 -25.86 9.81
CA PHE A 513 20.06 -25.96 9.59
C PHE A 513 19.40 -24.59 9.34
N SER A 514 18.53 -24.55 8.32
CA SER A 514 17.56 -23.46 8.14
C SER A 514 16.31 -23.74 8.98
N HIS A 515 16.01 -22.86 9.92
CA HIS A 515 14.84 -22.96 10.81
C HIS A 515 13.64 -22.10 10.36
N ALA A 516 13.82 -21.27 9.33
CA ALA A 516 12.75 -20.60 8.61
C ALA A 516 13.10 -20.41 7.13
N LEU A 517 12.09 -20.31 6.26
CA LEU A 517 12.24 -19.85 4.87
C LEU A 517 11.66 -18.44 4.73
N LYS A 518 12.36 -17.57 3.99
CA LYS A 518 11.96 -16.19 3.71
C LYS A 518 11.81 -16.00 2.20
N ILE A 519 10.58 -15.84 1.73
CA ILE A 519 10.24 -15.75 0.30
C ILE A 519 9.68 -14.35 0.00
N LYS A 520 10.13 -13.69 -1.07
CA LYS A 520 9.67 -12.34 -1.43
C LYS A 520 8.21 -12.36 -1.91
N LYS A 521 7.38 -11.42 -1.43
CA LYS A 521 6.03 -11.18 -1.98
C LYS A 521 5.98 -9.86 -2.74
N ASP A 522 6.05 -8.75 -2.00
CA ASP A 522 5.92 -7.38 -2.51
C ASP A 522 6.85 -6.48 -1.68
N SER A 523 6.37 -5.48 -0.95
CA SER A 523 7.17 -4.88 0.15
C SER A 523 7.41 -5.92 1.26
N ARG A 524 6.49 -6.87 1.43
CA ARG A 524 6.52 -7.98 2.40
C ARG A 524 7.34 -9.19 1.94
N PHE A 525 7.59 -10.08 2.90
CA PHE A 525 8.05 -11.45 2.71
C PHE A 525 7.06 -12.44 3.36
N TYR A 526 6.90 -13.61 2.76
CA TYR A 526 6.41 -14.79 3.45
C TYR A 526 7.51 -15.38 4.34
N TRP A 527 7.12 -15.76 5.55
CA TRP A 527 7.90 -16.51 6.52
C TRP A 527 7.26 -17.88 6.72
N VAL A 528 7.98 -18.92 6.31
CA VAL A 528 7.57 -20.32 6.46
C VAL A 528 8.23 -20.86 7.72
N GLU A 529 7.44 -21.28 8.70
CA GLU A 529 7.94 -21.76 9.99
C GLU A 529 7.39 -23.14 10.39
N VAL A 530 8.22 -23.91 11.10
CA VAL A 530 7.85 -25.22 11.67
C VAL A 530 7.87 -25.10 13.19
N ARG A 531 6.80 -25.59 13.82
CA ARG A 531 6.69 -25.71 15.28
C ARG A 531 6.35 -27.14 15.70
N ARG A 532 6.87 -27.60 16.84
CA ARG A 532 6.74 -28.99 17.32
C ARG A 532 6.31 -29.12 18.78
N LYS A 533 6.35 -28.05 19.59
CA LYS A 533 5.82 -28.01 20.96
C LYS A 533 4.30 -28.17 21.04
N PHE A 534 3.58 -27.74 20.00
CA PHE A 534 2.12 -27.87 19.83
C PHE A 534 1.69 -29.32 19.58
N THR A 535 1.90 -30.23 20.52
CA THR A 535 1.74 -31.68 20.35
C THR A 535 0.30 -32.13 20.09
N SER A 536 -0.70 -31.40 20.61
CA SER A 536 -2.12 -31.66 20.40
C SER A 536 -2.67 -31.10 19.07
N ASN A 537 -2.05 -30.08 18.49
CA ASN A 537 -2.51 -29.47 17.24
C ASN A 537 -2.00 -30.26 16.03
N LYS A 538 -2.87 -31.11 15.47
CA LYS A 538 -2.58 -31.98 14.33
C LYS A 538 -2.21 -31.23 13.05
N TRP A 539 -2.66 -29.99 12.88
CA TRP A 539 -2.35 -29.17 11.71
C TRP A 539 -0.90 -28.71 11.77
N ILE A 540 -0.50 -28.06 12.87
CA ILE A 540 0.88 -27.60 13.09
C ILE A 540 1.85 -28.79 13.06
N GLN A 541 1.50 -29.91 13.69
CA GLN A 541 2.33 -31.12 13.70
C GLN A 541 2.61 -31.69 12.29
N ASN A 542 1.70 -31.48 11.33
CA ASN A 542 1.79 -32.04 9.98
C ASN A 542 1.95 -30.97 8.89
N GLY A 543 2.30 -29.74 9.22
CA GLY A 543 2.41 -28.64 8.26
C GLY A 543 3.44 -27.58 8.63
N VAL A 544 3.38 -26.48 7.89
CA VAL A 544 4.11 -25.22 8.13
C VAL A 544 3.13 -24.08 8.34
N LEU A 545 3.45 -23.15 9.23
CA LEU A 545 2.69 -21.89 9.35
C LEU A 545 3.28 -20.85 8.38
N LEU A 546 2.43 -19.96 7.88
CA LEU A 546 2.80 -18.85 7.01
C LEU A 546 2.50 -17.52 7.70
N ASN A 547 3.53 -16.68 7.87
CA ASN A 547 3.38 -15.31 8.33
C ASN A 547 3.85 -14.32 7.24
N TRP A 548 3.19 -13.17 7.10
CA TRP A 548 3.80 -12.01 6.43
C TRP A 548 4.65 -11.20 7.40
N SER A 549 5.76 -10.67 6.90
CA SER A 549 6.51 -9.60 7.57
C SER A 549 5.68 -8.33 7.69
N ALA A 550 6.09 -7.44 8.60
CA ALA A 550 5.48 -6.13 8.78
C ALA A 550 5.36 -5.29 7.51
N TRP A 551 4.30 -4.49 7.44
CA TRP A 551 3.98 -3.54 6.38
C TRP A 551 3.04 -2.44 6.90
N THR A 552 2.72 -1.45 6.07
CA THR A 552 1.95 -0.26 6.46
C THR A 552 0.63 -0.58 7.19
N SER A 553 -0.07 -1.66 6.79
CA SER A 553 -1.36 -2.03 7.38
C SER A 553 -1.24 -2.95 8.60
N SER A 554 -0.06 -3.43 8.98
CA SER A 554 0.13 -4.33 10.14
C SER A 554 0.51 -3.63 11.44
N ALA A 555 0.49 -2.29 11.46
CA ALA A 555 0.91 -1.46 12.60
C ALA A 555 2.33 -1.75 13.12
N GLY A 556 3.22 -2.27 12.25
CA GLY A 556 4.58 -2.70 12.60
C GLY A 556 4.72 -4.18 12.97
N GLY A 557 3.60 -4.88 13.17
CA GLY A 557 3.51 -6.29 13.54
C GLY A 557 3.62 -7.28 12.39
N SER A 558 3.73 -8.57 12.69
CA SER A 558 3.62 -9.68 11.72
C SER A 558 2.15 -10.00 11.39
N HIS A 559 1.87 -10.77 10.33
CA HIS A 559 0.52 -11.29 10.05
C HIS A 559 0.52 -12.81 9.83
N LEU A 560 -0.10 -13.58 10.72
CA LEU A 560 -0.47 -14.97 10.43
C LEU A 560 -1.51 -15.02 9.31
N LEU A 561 -1.36 -15.97 8.39
CA LEU A 561 -2.32 -16.25 7.32
C LEU A 561 -3.10 -17.54 7.61
N ASP A 562 -4.43 -17.49 7.57
CA ASP A 562 -5.28 -18.69 7.63
C ASP A 562 -5.34 -19.36 6.27
N THR A 563 -4.66 -20.51 6.11
CA THR A 563 -4.71 -21.30 4.87
C THR A 563 -5.92 -22.25 4.79
N THR A 564 -6.87 -22.09 5.71
CA THR A 564 -8.14 -22.82 5.83
C THR A 564 -9.34 -21.87 6.01
N PRO A 565 -9.44 -20.76 5.24
CA PRO A 565 -10.35 -19.66 5.55
C PRO A 565 -11.80 -20.11 5.68
N GLY A 566 -12.43 -19.74 6.80
CA GLY A 566 -13.79 -20.13 7.16
C GLY A 566 -13.95 -21.59 7.61
N SER A 567 -12.87 -22.23 8.09
CA SER A 567 -12.94 -23.47 8.86
C SER A 567 -13.77 -23.27 10.15
N VAL A 568 -14.17 -24.38 10.78
CA VAL A 568 -14.79 -24.34 12.12
C VAL A 568 -13.76 -24.11 13.25
N ASN A 569 -12.45 -24.21 12.97
CA ASN A 569 -11.39 -23.95 13.95
C ASN A 569 -10.77 -22.54 13.78
N GLY A 570 -11.29 -21.75 12.84
CA GLY A 570 -10.84 -20.40 12.50
C GLY A 570 -9.36 -20.38 12.15
N LYS A 571 -8.61 -19.45 12.75
CA LYS A 571 -7.16 -19.33 12.57
C LYS A 571 -6.31 -20.43 13.22
N THR A 572 -6.89 -21.46 13.86
CA THR A 572 -6.10 -22.46 14.62
C THR A 572 -5.68 -23.69 13.80
N ASP A 573 -6.23 -23.86 12.60
CA ASP A 573 -5.85 -24.85 11.59
C ASP A 573 -5.08 -24.28 10.39
N SER A 574 -4.59 -23.05 10.51
CA SER A 574 -3.89 -22.24 9.50
C SER A 574 -2.58 -22.82 8.91
N ALA A 575 -2.21 -24.06 9.20
CA ALA A 575 -0.98 -24.67 8.72
C ALA A 575 -1.18 -25.35 7.35
N VAL A 576 -0.26 -25.12 6.42
CA VAL A 576 -0.19 -25.85 5.15
C VAL A 576 0.30 -27.27 5.44
N VAL A 577 -0.64 -28.21 5.61
CA VAL A 577 -0.35 -29.62 5.92
C VAL A 577 0.23 -30.39 4.72
N VAL A 578 0.89 -31.53 4.99
CA VAL A 578 1.48 -32.41 3.97
C VAL A 578 0.54 -32.66 2.79
N GLY A 579 1.08 -32.48 1.58
CA GLY A 579 0.40 -32.60 0.30
C GLY A 579 -0.30 -31.33 -0.18
N ARG A 580 -0.62 -30.37 0.70
CA ARG A 580 -1.32 -29.13 0.31
C ARG A 580 -0.34 -28.08 -0.19
N THR A 581 -0.80 -27.32 -1.18
CA THR A 581 -0.11 -26.14 -1.73
C THR A 581 -0.86 -24.88 -1.33
N PHE A 582 -0.16 -23.93 -0.74
CA PHE A 582 -0.57 -22.54 -0.69
C PHE A 582 -0.08 -21.83 -1.96
N SER A 583 -0.92 -21.00 -2.57
CA SER A 583 -0.61 -20.27 -3.81
C SER A 583 -0.96 -18.80 -3.72
N ASP A 584 0.00 -17.95 -4.10
CA ASP A 584 -0.16 -16.53 -4.37
C ASP A 584 0.21 -16.26 -5.83
N PRO A 585 -0.74 -16.40 -6.78
CA PRO A 585 -0.47 -16.22 -8.21
C PRO A 585 -0.15 -14.75 -8.57
N PHE A 586 -0.42 -13.79 -7.68
CA PHE A 586 -0.14 -12.37 -7.90
C PHE A 586 1.33 -12.04 -7.60
N ALA A 587 1.93 -12.71 -6.61
CA ALA A 587 3.38 -12.69 -6.37
C ALA A 587 4.13 -13.76 -7.16
N GLY A 588 3.43 -14.74 -7.75
CA GLY A 588 4.02 -15.92 -8.36
C GLY A 588 4.74 -16.80 -7.35
N VAL A 589 4.11 -17.06 -6.19
CA VAL A 589 4.70 -17.82 -5.08
C VAL A 589 3.79 -19.00 -4.73
N HIS A 590 4.33 -20.21 -4.83
CA HIS A 590 3.63 -21.45 -4.49
C HIS A 590 4.46 -22.23 -3.46
N ILE A 591 3.82 -22.66 -2.37
CA ILE A 591 4.47 -23.26 -1.19
C ILE A 591 3.76 -24.56 -0.85
N THR A 592 4.43 -25.70 -1.02
CA THR A 592 3.86 -27.04 -0.79
C THR A 592 4.62 -27.78 0.30
N SER A 593 3.94 -28.15 1.38
CA SER A 593 4.49 -29.08 2.37
C SER A 593 4.51 -30.49 1.80
N ILE A 594 5.67 -31.11 1.55
CA ILE A 594 5.72 -32.44 0.91
C ILE A 594 6.12 -33.59 1.84
N ARG A 595 6.88 -33.35 2.90
CA ARG A 595 7.30 -34.42 3.83
C ARG A 595 7.53 -33.91 5.25
N ARG A 596 7.03 -34.66 6.24
CA ARG A 596 7.39 -34.50 7.65
C ARG A 596 8.55 -35.44 7.98
N ASN A 597 9.69 -34.92 8.43
CA ASN A 597 10.82 -35.73 8.86
C ASN A 597 10.85 -35.80 10.39
N THR A 598 10.47 -36.96 10.95
CA THR A 598 10.51 -37.25 12.40
C THR A 598 11.84 -37.85 12.85
N ASN A 599 12.72 -38.20 11.91
CA ASN A 599 14.05 -38.76 12.15
C ASN A 599 15.17 -37.69 12.19
N THR A 600 14.84 -36.40 12.06
CA THR A 600 15.79 -35.30 12.25
C THR A 600 15.64 -34.71 13.66
N THR A 601 16.72 -34.18 14.21
CA THR A 601 16.73 -33.45 15.48
C THR A 601 17.31 -32.06 15.25
N PRO A 602 16.51 -30.97 15.32
CA PRO A 602 15.05 -30.95 15.52
C PRO A 602 14.26 -31.60 14.37
N ALA A 603 13.01 -31.96 14.62
CA ALA A 603 12.12 -32.48 13.58
C ALA A 603 11.89 -31.39 12.51
N SER A 604 11.75 -31.79 11.24
CA SER A 604 11.72 -30.85 10.10
C SER A 604 10.56 -31.13 9.14
N MET A 605 10.35 -30.20 8.21
CA MET A 605 9.51 -30.36 7.03
C MET A 605 10.34 -30.15 5.76
N ASP A 606 10.08 -30.93 4.73
CA ASP A 606 10.51 -30.62 3.36
C ASP A 606 9.37 -29.89 2.66
N VAL A 607 9.70 -28.75 2.05
CA VAL A 607 8.77 -27.81 1.43
C VAL A 607 9.25 -27.52 0.01
N VAL A 608 8.39 -27.73 -0.99
CA VAL A 608 8.63 -27.26 -2.35
C VAL A 608 8.19 -25.80 -2.43
N VAL A 609 9.06 -24.95 -2.96
CA VAL A 609 8.72 -23.56 -3.30
C VAL A 609 8.89 -23.42 -4.81
N ASN A 610 7.82 -23.01 -5.51
CA ASN A 610 7.88 -22.64 -6.92
C ASN A 610 7.67 -21.13 -7.06
N LEU A 611 8.57 -20.48 -7.80
CA LEU A 611 8.55 -19.06 -8.10
C LEU A 611 8.27 -18.86 -9.60
N GLY A 612 7.20 -18.15 -9.93
CA GLY A 612 6.73 -17.94 -11.30
C GLY A 612 5.22 -17.75 -11.36
N THR A 613 4.72 -17.22 -12.49
CA THR A 613 3.28 -16.99 -12.72
C THR A 613 2.59 -18.09 -13.52
N PHE A 614 3.38 -19.05 -14.05
CA PHE A 614 2.93 -20.28 -14.73
C PHE A 614 1.65 -20.14 -15.59
N PRO A 615 1.62 -19.23 -16.59
CA PRO A 615 0.40 -18.88 -17.32
C PRO A 615 -0.16 -19.99 -18.21
N ASP A 616 0.68 -20.94 -18.62
CA ASP A 616 0.32 -22.09 -19.48
C ASP A 616 0.06 -23.38 -18.68
N ASN A 617 -0.05 -23.28 -17.35
CA ASN A 617 -0.16 -24.42 -16.43
C ASN A 617 -1.61 -24.93 -16.30
N HIS A 618 -1.80 -26.22 -16.46
CA HIS A 618 -3.09 -26.90 -16.36
C HIS A 618 -3.22 -27.62 -15.01
N PRO A 619 -4.39 -27.63 -14.36
CA PRO A 619 -4.58 -28.43 -13.15
C PRO A 619 -4.53 -29.93 -13.50
N PRO A 620 -4.03 -30.78 -12.57
CA PRO A 620 -4.05 -32.22 -12.74
C PRO A 620 -5.48 -32.76 -12.78
N ILE A 621 -5.66 -34.01 -13.19
CA ILE A 621 -6.91 -34.76 -12.97
C ILE A 621 -6.67 -35.89 -11.96
N VAL A 622 -7.68 -36.22 -11.14
CA VAL A 622 -7.59 -37.28 -10.13
C VAL A 622 -8.88 -38.08 -10.02
N SER A 623 -8.72 -39.39 -9.77
CA SER A 623 -9.76 -40.27 -9.24
C SER A 623 -9.23 -41.01 -8.02
N ILE A 624 -10.11 -41.42 -7.10
CA ILE A 624 -9.73 -42.24 -5.94
C ILE A 624 -10.57 -43.52 -5.86
N ASN A 625 -10.00 -44.53 -5.21
CA ASN A 625 -10.63 -45.81 -4.91
C ASN A 625 -10.41 -46.18 -3.44
N ALA A 626 -11.34 -46.95 -2.87
CA ALA A 626 -11.27 -47.48 -1.51
C ALA A 626 -11.53 -48.99 -1.53
N GLY A 627 -10.73 -49.77 -0.80
CA GLY A 627 -10.90 -51.23 -0.70
C GLY A 627 -12.22 -51.68 -0.06
N SER A 628 -12.87 -50.80 0.70
CA SER A 628 -14.29 -50.88 1.08
C SER A 628 -14.81 -49.48 1.44
N THR A 629 -16.09 -49.22 1.19
CA THR A 629 -16.80 -48.01 1.64
C THR A 629 -17.69 -48.25 2.87
N SER A 630 -17.75 -49.50 3.38
CA SER A 630 -18.52 -49.86 4.57
C SER A 630 -17.74 -50.87 5.41
N VAL A 631 -17.41 -50.51 6.67
CA VAL A 631 -16.61 -51.37 7.58
C VAL A 631 -17.04 -51.28 9.05
N GLY A 632 -16.63 -52.26 9.84
CA GLY A 632 -16.70 -52.17 11.30
C GLY A 632 -15.63 -51.23 11.87
N ALA A 633 -15.88 -50.68 13.07
CA ALA A 633 -14.91 -49.82 13.76
C ALA A 633 -13.53 -50.48 13.92
N ASN A 634 -12.47 -49.66 13.85
CA ASN A 634 -11.05 -50.05 13.86
C ASN A 634 -10.58 -50.92 12.69
N THR A 635 -11.42 -51.20 11.68
CA THR A 635 -11.01 -51.91 10.46
C THR A 635 -10.19 -50.97 9.57
N PRO A 636 -8.96 -51.33 9.14
CA PRO A 636 -8.19 -50.53 8.19
C PRO A 636 -8.76 -50.65 6.77
N ILE A 637 -8.92 -49.51 6.11
CA ILE A 637 -9.23 -49.39 4.69
C ILE A 637 -8.00 -48.82 3.98
N ASN A 638 -7.63 -49.43 2.86
CA ASN A 638 -6.63 -48.90 1.95
C ASN A 638 -7.31 -48.07 0.86
N PHE A 639 -6.70 -46.94 0.53
CA PHE A 639 -7.13 -46.01 -0.50
C PHE A 639 -6.01 -45.84 -1.53
N SER A 640 -6.40 -45.67 -2.80
CA SER A 640 -5.48 -45.30 -3.87
C SER A 640 -6.03 -44.10 -4.64
N ALA A 641 -5.12 -43.24 -5.09
CA ALA A 641 -5.38 -42.16 -6.03
C ALA A 641 -4.71 -42.50 -7.37
N THR A 642 -5.43 -42.29 -8.46
CA THR A 642 -4.90 -42.30 -9.82
C THR A 642 -5.02 -40.89 -10.35
N ALA A 643 -3.88 -40.24 -10.57
CA ALA A 643 -3.80 -38.87 -11.04
C ALA A 643 -2.86 -38.76 -12.24
N SER A 644 -3.09 -37.77 -13.09
CA SER A 644 -2.21 -37.41 -14.21
C SER A 644 -2.24 -35.92 -14.44
N ASP A 645 -1.12 -35.40 -14.92
CA ASP A 645 -0.91 -34.00 -15.22
C ASP A 645 -0.69 -33.79 -16.72
N ALA A 646 -1.20 -32.70 -17.28
CA ALA A 646 -1.08 -32.42 -18.72
C ALA A 646 0.29 -31.86 -19.11
N ASP A 647 0.94 -31.14 -18.19
CA ASP A 647 2.25 -30.52 -18.36
C ASP A 647 3.39 -31.45 -17.87
N ALA A 648 3.02 -32.63 -17.37
CA ALA A 648 3.87 -33.69 -16.82
C ALA A 648 4.65 -33.30 -15.55
N ASP A 649 4.04 -32.47 -14.70
CA ASP A 649 4.63 -32.04 -13.43
C ASP A 649 4.68 -33.12 -12.34
N GLU A 650 5.55 -32.90 -11.35
CA GLU A 650 5.57 -33.70 -10.12
C GLU A 650 4.34 -33.35 -9.26
N LEU A 651 3.62 -34.37 -8.79
CA LEU A 651 2.35 -34.20 -8.08
C LEU A 651 2.48 -34.44 -6.57
N ALA A 652 1.90 -33.54 -5.78
CA ALA A 652 1.71 -33.68 -4.34
C ALA A 652 0.28 -34.13 -4.00
N TYR A 653 0.13 -35.00 -2.99
CA TYR A 653 -1.14 -35.64 -2.61
C TYR A 653 -1.49 -35.33 -1.14
N ALA A 654 -2.54 -34.53 -0.92
CA ALA A 654 -3.11 -34.25 0.40
C ALA A 654 -4.30 -35.17 0.68
N TRP A 655 -4.14 -36.12 1.59
CA TRP A 655 -5.23 -36.95 2.09
C TRP A 655 -5.84 -36.35 3.37
N ASP A 656 -7.14 -36.09 3.35
CA ASP A 656 -7.96 -35.72 4.52
C ASP A 656 -8.98 -36.83 4.78
N PHE A 657 -9.01 -37.36 6.00
CA PHE A 657 -9.89 -38.47 6.38
C PHE A 657 -11.19 -38.03 7.07
N GLY A 658 -11.52 -36.74 7.05
CA GLY A 658 -12.73 -36.19 7.66
C GLY A 658 -12.75 -36.20 9.20
N ASP A 659 -11.63 -36.55 9.84
CA ASP A 659 -11.48 -36.67 11.29
C ASP A 659 -10.24 -35.93 11.84
N GLN A 660 -9.80 -34.89 11.11
CA GLN A 660 -8.62 -34.06 11.39
C GLN A 660 -7.29 -34.84 11.40
N ASN A 661 -7.22 -36.03 10.82
CA ASN A 661 -5.96 -36.71 10.53
C ASN A 661 -5.65 -36.61 9.04
N PHE A 662 -4.35 -36.55 8.73
CA PHE A 662 -3.84 -36.39 7.37
C PHE A 662 -2.99 -37.61 6.98
N GLY A 663 -2.99 -37.95 5.70
CA GLY A 663 -2.09 -38.97 5.16
C GLY A 663 -0.68 -38.45 4.89
N THR A 664 0.18 -39.34 4.42
CA THR A 664 1.48 -38.98 3.82
C THR A 664 1.29 -38.48 2.40
N ASN A 665 2.24 -37.68 1.90
CA ASN A 665 2.30 -37.33 0.48
C ASN A 665 2.59 -38.58 -0.37
N GLY A 666 1.59 -39.04 -1.11
CA GLY A 666 1.70 -40.13 -2.08
C GLY A 666 0.34 -40.64 -2.57
N PRO A 667 0.32 -41.42 -3.66
CA PRO A 667 -0.91 -41.90 -4.29
C PRO A 667 -1.61 -43.04 -3.53
N ALA A 668 -1.14 -43.43 -2.35
CA ALA A 668 -1.75 -44.47 -1.53
C ALA A 668 -1.80 -44.07 -0.06
N ALA A 669 -2.89 -44.45 0.61
CA ALA A 669 -3.13 -44.15 2.02
C ALA A 669 -3.84 -45.32 2.71
N SER A 670 -3.76 -45.39 4.04
CA SER A 670 -4.49 -46.37 4.85
C SER A 670 -5.01 -45.72 6.12
N LYS A 671 -6.26 -46.04 6.49
CA LYS A 671 -6.96 -45.40 7.61
C LYS A 671 -7.99 -46.34 8.24
N SER A 672 -8.13 -46.24 9.56
CA SER A 672 -9.26 -46.78 10.33
C SER A 672 -9.84 -45.71 11.25
N TRP A 673 -11.09 -45.92 11.68
CA TRP A 673 -11.80 -45.06 12.63
C TRP A 673 -12.37 -45.89 13.77
N GLY A 674 -12.16 -45.45 15.01
CA GLY A 674 -12.66 -46.15 16.20
C GLY A 674 -14.13 -45.86 16.55
N SER A 675 -14.74 -44.86 15.92
CA SER A 675 -16.12 -44.44 16.19
C SER A 675 -17.04 -44.71 15.01
N SER A 676 -18.29 -45.05 15.31
CA SER A 676 -19.37 -45.19 14.33
C SER A 676 -19.69 -43.83 13.71
N GLY A 677 -19.78 -43.73 12.38
CA GLY A 677 -19.96 -42.45 11.69
C GLY A 677 -19.79 -42.53 10.18
N ASP A 678 -20.22 -41.46 9.50
CA ASP A 678 -20.01 -41.24 8.07
C ASP A 678 -18.84 -40.26 7.87
N TYR A 679 -17.76 -40.74 7.26
CA TYR A 679 -16.52 -39.98 7.05
C TYR A 679 -16.31 -39.73 5.55
N VAL A 680 -16.02 -38.48 5.18
CA VAL A 680 -15.65 -38.13 3.80
C VAL A 680 -14.12 -38.15 3.71
N VAL A 681 -13.59 -39.09 2.93
CA VAL A 681 -12.17 -39.16 2.60
C VAL A 681 -11.95 -38.38 1.31
N ARG A 682 -11.13 -37.34 1.35
CA ARG A 682 -10.79 -36.51 0.19
C ARG A 682 -9.30 -36.62 -0.09
N CYS A 683 -8.94 -36.86 -1.35
CA CYS A 683 -7.59 -36.62 -1.84
C CYS A 683 -7.60 -35.34 -2.68
N THR A 684 -6.72 -34.39 -2.36
CA THR A 684 -6.44 -33.24 -3.23
C THR A 684 -5.04 -33.40 -3.80
N VAL A 685 -4.92 -33.36 -5.11
CA VAL A 685 -3.68 -33.47 -5.86
C VAL A 685 -3.30 -32.10 -6.41
N SER A 686 -2.02 -31.76 -6.34
CA SER A 686 -1.48 -30.45 -6.70
C SER A 686 -0.25 -30.59 -7.59
N ASP A 687 -0.15 -29.75 -8.61
CA ASP A 687 1.04 -29.54 -9.46
C ASP A 687 2.15 -28.71 -8.77
N MET A 688 1.87 -28.20 -7.56
CA MET A 688 2.75 -27.32 -6.78
C MET A 688 3.05 -25.96 -7.45
N LYS A 689 2.35 -25.59 -8.52
CA LYS A 689 2.39 -24.32 -9.27
C LYS A 689 1.04 -23.60 -9.30
N GLY A 690 0.00 -24.17 -8.70
CA GLY A 690 -1.26 -23.52 -8.39
C GLY A 690 -2.51 -24.22 -8.91
N GLY A 691 -2.37 -25.18 -9.83
CA GLY A 691 -3.44 -26.06 -10.24
C GLY A 691 -3.62 -27.20 -9.25
N THR A 692 -4.88 -27.49 -8.94
CA THR A 692 -5.25 -28.61 -8.09
C THR A 692 -6.49 -29.29 -8.65
N ALA A 693 -6.63 -30.58 -8.34
CA ALA A 693 -7.89 -31.29 -8.46
C ALA A 693 -8.09 -32.21 -7.26
N SER A 694 -9.33 -32.51 -6.91
CA SER A 694 -9.65 -33.43 -5.83
C SER A 694 -10.76 -34.40 -6.17
N ALA A 695 -10.82 -35.49 -5.43
CA ALA A 695 -11.91 -36.47 -5.48
C ALA A 695 -12.24 -36.95 -4.07
N SER A 696 -13.52 -37.24 -3.81
CA SER A 696 -14.01 -37.62 -2.48
C SER A 696 -14.74 -38.96 -2.47
N ILE A 697 -14.60 -39.74 -1.39
CA ILE A 697 -15.34 -40.98 -1.13
C ILE A 697 -15.98 -40.91 0.26
N LEU A 698 -17.26 -41.28 0.34
CA LEU A 698 -17.94 -41.53 1.60
C LEU A 698 -17.61 -42.93 2.13
N VAL A 699 -17.17 -43.00 3.38
CA VAL A 699 -16.96 -44.23 4.14
C VAL A 699 -17.91 -44.27 5.32
N THR A 700 -18.77 -45.29 5.37
CA THR A 700 -19.65 -45.57 6.52
C THR A 700 -18.97 -46.55 7.47
N VAL A 701 -18.79 -46.14 8.72
CA VAL A 701 -18.21 -46.97 9.78
C VAL A 701 -19.30 -47.35 10.76
N GLY A 702 -19.54 -48.65 10.95
CA GLY A 702 -20.52 -49.18 11.88
C GLY A 702 -21.97 -48.87 11.49
N SER A 703 -22.68 -48.17 12.36
CA SER A 703 -24.08 -47.76 12.17
C SER A 703 -24.24 -46.31 12.65
N PRO A 704 -24.11 -45.32 11.75
CA PRO A 704 -24.23 -43.91 12.10
C PRO A 704 -25.63 -43.57 12.60
N THR A 705 -25.70 -42.69 13.60
CA THR A 705 -26.96 -42.12 14.14
C THR A 705 -27.20 -40.68 13.68
N THR A 706 -26.33 -40.17 12.80
CA THR A 706 -26.37 -38.84 12.21
C THR A 706 -26.71 -38.93 10.72
N TYR A 707 -27.10 -37.79 10.15
CA TYR A 707 -27.52 -37.68 8.76
C TYR A 707 -26.49 -36.92 7.92
N ARG A 708 -26.66 -36.98 6.60
CA ARG A 708 -25.84 -36.27 5.61
C ARG A 708 -26.68 -35.52 4.58
N ILE A 709 -26.07 -34.49 4.02
CA ILE A 709 -26.53 -33.75 2.84
C ILE A 709 -25.51 -33.99 1.72
N ALA A 710 -25.98 -34.26 0.51
CA ALA A 710 -25.14 -34.29 -0.69
C ALA A 710 -25.78 -33.50 -1.83
N GLY A 711 -24.95 -32.95 -2.71
CA GLY A 711 -25.37 -32.20 -3.89
C GLY A 711 -24.19 -31.91 -4.82
N ASN A 712 -24.50 -31.28 -5.93
CA ASN A 712 -23.54 -30.87 -6.96
C ASN A 712 -23.61 -29.35 -7.21
N ILE A 713 -22.49 -28.76 -7.65
CA ILE A 713 -22.43 -27.35 -8.04
C ILE A 713 -21.79 -27.19 -9.42
N THR A 714 -22.53 -26.51 -10.31
CA THR A 714 -22.04 -26.16 -11.66
C THR A 714 -22.16 -24.67 -11.97
N ALA A 715 -21.23 -24.16 -12.78
CA ALA A 715 -21.31 -22.87 -13.46
C ALA A 715 -21.44 -23.11 -14.97
N ALA A 716 -22.52 -22.62 -15.59
CA ALA A 716 -22.83 -22.86 -17.00
C ALA A 716 -22.76 -24.36 -17.42
N GLY A 717 -23.10 -25.28 -16.49
CA GLY A 717 -23.05 -26.72 -16.71
C GLY A 717 -21.67 -27.38 -16.51
N GLN A 718 -20.62 -26.62 -16.20
CA GLN A 718 -19.31 -27.16 -15.81
C GLN A 718 -19.18 -27.26 -14.28
N PRO A 719 -18.56 -28.31 -13.73
CA PRO A 719 -18.37 -28.46 -12.29
C PRO A 719 -17.53 -27.34 -11.69
N VAL A 720 -17.83 -26.92 -10.45
CA VAL A 720 -17.06 -25.91 -9.72
C VAL A 720 -16.43 -26.54 -8.49
N GLU A 721 -15.11 -26.76 -8.54
CA GLU A 721 -14.33 -27.33 -7.44
C GLU A 721 -14.08 -26.32 -6.30
N GLY A 722 -13.96 -26.83 -5.07
CA GLY A 722 -13.48 -26.08 -3.92
C GLY A 722 -14.45 -25.01 -3.45
N VAL A 723 -15.74 -25.12 -3.79
CA VAL A 723 -16.80 -24.31 -3.19
C VAL A 723 -17.00 -24.81 -1.77
N ARG A 724 -16.84 -23.92 -0.78
CA ARG A 724 -17.09 -24.26 0.62
C ARG A 724 -18.59 -24.35 0.86
N ILE A 725 -19.05 -25.50 1.32
CA ILE A 725 -20.44 -25.73 1.73
C ILE A 725 -20.50 -25.79 3.24
N SER A 726 -21.38 -25.00 3.85
CA SER A 726 -21.53 -24.93 5.30
C SER A 726 -22.98 -25.06 5.75
N VAL A 727 -23.16 -25.55 6.98
CA VAL A 727 -24.47 -25.66 7.65
C VAL A 727 -24.44 -24.90 8.96
N SER A 728 -25.24 -23.83 9.05
CA SER A 728 -25.52 -23.02 10.25
C SER A 728 -24.33 -22.93 11.22
N SER A 729 -23.19 -22.44 10.72
CA SER A 729 -21.89 -22.25 11.41
C SER A 729 -21.17 -23.46 12.04
N SER A 730 -21.71 -24.69 11.99
CA SER A 730 -21.19 -25.82 12.79
C SER A 730 -20.49 -26.94 12.00
N LYS A 731 -20.71 -27.02 10.69
CA LYS A 731 -20.12 -28.02 9.79
C LYS A 731 -19.76 -27.40 8.45
N VAL A 732 -18.65 -27.86 7.87
CA VAL A 732 -18.18 -27.48 6.54
C VAL A 732 -17.74 -28.71 5.75
N THR A 733 -17.89 -28.64 4.42
CA THR A 733 -17.29 -29.54 3.43
C THR A 733 -16.94 -28.70 2.19
N TYR A 734 -16.38 -29.34 1.16
CA TYR A 734 -16.02 -28.67 -0.10
C TYR A 734 -16.47 -29.52 -1.29
N THR A 735 -16.79 -28.87 -2.41
CA THR A 735 -16.93 -29.57 -3.69
C THR A 735 -15.57 -30.08 -4.18
N ASP A 736 -15.57 -31.24 -4.84
CA ASP A 736 -14.40 -31.80 -5.51
C ASP A 736 -14.36 -31.46 -7.02
N SER A 737 -13.46 -32.06 -7.79
CA SER A 737 -13.27 -31.75 -9.22
C SER A 737 -14.49 -32.07 -10.10
N PHE A 738 -15.42 -32.89 -9.62
CA PHE A 738 -16.68 -33.18 -10.30
C PHE A 738 -17.82 -32.24 -9.85
N GLY A 739 -17.51 -31.28 -8.98
CA GLY A 739 -18.49 -30.35 -8.39
C GLY A 739 -19.34 -31.00 -7.28
N ASP A 740 -19.08 -32.26 -6.95
CA ASP A 740 -19.84 -33.03 -5.96
C ASP A 740 -19.37 -32.73 -4.54
N TYR A 741 -20.31 -32.68 -3.59
CA TYR A 741 -20.00 -32.54 -2.17
C TYR A 741 -20.86 -33.46 -1.30
N ILE A 742 -20.29 -33.84 -0.15
CA ILE A 742 -20.99 -34.58 0.91
C ILE A 742 -20.66 -33.92 2.25
N LEU A 743 -21.71 -33.56 2.99
CA LEU A 743 -21.62 -32.97 4.34
C LEU A 743 -22.27 -33.93 5.34
N THR A 744 -21.49 -34.50 6.25
CA THR A 744 -21.91 -35.58 7.16
C THR A 744 -22.01 -35.11 8.62
N GLY A 745 -22.55 -35.97 9.50
CA GLY A 745 -22.56 -35.72 10.93
C GLY A 745 -23.62 -34.73 11.40
N LEU A 746 -24.73 -34.59 10.67
CA LEU A 746 -25.85 -33.72 11.00
C LEU A 746 -26.83 -34.36 11.98
N SER A 747 -27.39 -33.57 12.90
CA SER A 747 -28.56 -33.96 13.67
C SER A 747 -29.84 -33.85 12.84
N SER A 748 -30.87 -34.62 13.19
CA SER A 748 -32.22 -34.46 12.60
C SER A 748 -32.77 -33.06 12.87
N GLY A 749 -33.41 -32.45 11.88
CA GLY A 749 -33.97 -31.11 11.97
C GLY A 749 -33.67 -30.24 10.75
N ALA A 750 -34.07 -28.96 10.84
CA ALA A 750 -33.84 -27.96 9.80
C ALA A 750 -32.40 -27.45 9.82
N ASN A 751 -31.75 -27.43 8.66
CA ASN A 751 -30.37 -27.05 8.43
C ASN A 751 -30.32 -25.98 7.34
N THR A 752 -29.76 -24.80 7.63
CA THR A 752 -29.53 -23.76 6.60
C THR A 752 -28.21 -24.04 5.90
N VAL A 753 -28.27 -24.36 4.60
CA VAL A 753 -27.10 -24.68 3.76
C VAL A 753 -26.63 -23.43 3.03
N SER A 754 -25.34 -23.15 3.03
CA SER A 754 -24.74 -22.05 2.28
C SER A 754 -23.52 -22.49 1.49
N ALA A 755 -23.39 -22.00 0.26
CA ALA A 755 -22.22 -22.16 -0.60
C ALA A 755 -21.42 -20.85 -0.63
N THR A 756 -20.09 -20.92 -0.66
CA THR A 756 -19.21 -19.75 -0.77
C THR A 756 -17.95 -20.10 -1.56
N LYS A 757 -17.61 -19.24 -2.52
CA LYS A 757 -16.32 -19.21 -3.22
C LYS A 757 -16.05 -17.80 -3.75
N ALA A 758 -14.83 -17.31 -3.67
CA ALA A 758 -14.45 -16.00 -4.18
C ALA A 758 -14.67 -15.92 -5.70
N GLY A 759 -15.16 -14.77 -6.18
CA GLY A 759 -15.50 -14.59 -7.58
C GLY A 759 -16.73 -15.37 -8.07
N TYR A 760 -17.54 -15.99 -7.19
CA TYR A 760 -18.79 -16.67 -7.58
C TYR A 760 -19.99 -16.24 -6.72
N THR A 761 -21.17 -16.23 -7.34
CA THR A 761 -22.47 -16.16 -6.65
C THR A 761 -23.23 -17.47 -6.82
N PHE A 762 -24.00 -17.89 -5.81
CA PHE A 762 -24.67 -19.20 -5.77
C PHE A 762 -26.17 -19.05 -5.52
N ALA A 763 -26.97 -19.84 -6.24
CA ALA A 763 -28.41 -19.94 -6.06
C ALA A 763 -28.85 -21.42 -5.97
N PRO A 764 -29.74 -21.80 -5.02
CA PRO A 764 -30.36 -23.12 -5.01
C PRO A 764 -31.12 -23.40 -6.31
N THR A 765 -30.99 -24.60 -6.89
CA THR A 765 -31.67 -24.95 -8.15
C THR A 765 -33.03 -25.63 -7.93
N ALA A 766 -33.14 -26.50 -6.93
CA ALA A 766 -34.32 -27.36 -6.75
C ALA A 766 -34.68 -27.71 -5.28
N PHE A 767 -34.02 -27.12 -4.28
CA PHE A 767 -34.24 -27.43 -2.87
C PHE A 767 -34.71 -26.22 -2.04
N SER A 768 -35.44 -26.47 -0.96
CA SER A 768 -35.86 -25.44 0.01
C SER A 768 -34.78 -25.24 1.08
N ASN A 769 -34.42 -23.97 1.35
CA ASN A 769 -33.42 -23.61 2.35
C ASN A 769 -34.08 -22.77 3.46
N PRO A 770 -34.10 -23.21 4.73
CA PRO A 770 -33.45 -24.40 5.30
C PRO A 770 -34.08 -25.72 4.85
N ILE A 771 -33.25 -26.77 4.77
CA ILE A 771 -33.65 -28.14 4.43
C ILE A 771 -33.76 -28.99 5.70
N THR A 772 -34.78 -29.84 5.80
CA THR A 772 -34.91 -30.80 6.92
C THR A 772 -34.21 -32.11 6.61
N VAL A 773 -33.35 -32.58 7.52
CA VAL A 773 -32.72 -33.90 7.47
C VAL A 773 -33.22 -34.79 8.60
N GLY A 774 -33.04 -36.10 8.44
CA GLY A 774 -33.70 -37.16 9.20
C GLY A 774 -34.89 -37.76 8.43
N PRO A 775 -34.68 -38.30 7.21
CA PRO A 775 -33.48 -39.02 6.73
C PRO A 775 -32.44 -38.16 5.96
N ASN A 776 -31.41 -38.82 5.41
CA ASN A 776 -30.40 -38.18 4.55
C ASN A 776 -31.02 -37.45 3.35
N ALA A 777 -30.40 -36.35 2.93
CA ALA A 777 -30.82 -35.57 1.77
C ALA A 777 -29.77 -35.61 0.63
N THR A 778 -30.25 -35.57 -0.61
CA THR A 778 -29.47 -35.61 -1.85
C THR A 778 -30.11 -34.65 -2.88
N GLY A 779 -29.35 -34.19 -3.87
CA GLY A 779 -29.86 -33.21 -4.86
C GLY A 779 -30.01 -31.81 -4.27
N VAL A 780 -29.18 -31.47 -3.28
CA VAL A 780 -29.14 -30.15 -2.64
C VAL A 780 -28.23 -29.24 -3.46
N ASP A 781 -28.62 -29.04 -4.72
CA ASP A 781 -27.72 -28.51 -5.75
C ASP A 781 -27.76 -26.98 -5.82
N PHE A 782 -26.63 -26.38 -6.22
CA PHE A 782 -26.52 -24.94 -6.46
C PHE A 782 -26.04 -24.67 -7.89
N SER A 783 -26.67 -23.68 -8.55
CA SER A 783 -26.11 -23.06 -9.75
C SER A 783 -25.18 -21.93 -9.32
N ALA A 784 -23.95 -21.97 -9.81
CA ALA A 784 -22.95 -20.94 -9.62
C ALA A 784 -22.89 -20.02 -10.85
N GLN A 785 -22.65 -18.73 -10.61
CA GLN A 785 -22.36 -17.74 -11.65
C GLN A 785 -21.01 -17.10 -11.33
N ALA A 786 -20.06 -17.21 -12.26
CA ALA A 786 -18.78 -16.55 -12.17
C ALA A 786 -18.94 -15.03 -12.32
N GLY A 787 -18.32 -14.28 -11.43
CA GLY A 787 -18.14 -12.84 -11.54
C GLY A 787 -17.15 -12.50 -12.65
N VAL A 788 -17.40 -11.38 -13.32
CA VAL A 788 -16.50 -10.82 -14.32
C VAL A 788 -16.12 -9.39 -13.98
N TYR A 789 -14.88 -9.03 -14.27
CA TYR A 789 -14.24 -7.81 -13.81
C TYR A 789 -13.74 -6.94 -14.96
N VAL A 790 -13.31 -5.73 -14.60
CA VAL A 790 -12.72 -4.74 -15.50
C VAL A 790 -11.30 -4.44 -15.05
N ILE A 791 -10.35 -4.42 -15.98
CA ILE A 791 -8.99 -3.90 -15.77
C ILE A 791 -8.85 -2.60 -16.57
N SER A 792 -8.36 -1.53 -15.95
CA SER A 792 -8.23 -0.22 -16.59
C SER A 792 -7.08 0.62 -16.05
N GLY A 793 -6.56 1.50 -16.90
CA GLY A 793 -5.45 2.39 -16.59
C GLY A 793 -5.20 3.39 -17.70
N ARG A 794 -4.03 4.05 -17.66
CA ARG A 794 -3.52 4.94 -18.69
C ARG A 794 -2.12 4.54 -19.13
N VAL A 795 -1.70 4.99 -20.31
CA VAL A 795 -0.33 4.90 -20.79
C VAL A 795 0.24 6.29 -21.00
N THR A 796 1.40 6.58 -20.39
CA THR A 796 2.02 7.91 -20.36
C THR A 796 3.50 7.92 -20.76
N ASP A 797 3.93 9.03 -21.34
CA ASP A 797 5.31 9.33 -21.71
C ASP A 797 5.66 10.73 -21.22
N ASN A 798 6.56 10.83 -20.23
CA ASN A 798 6.79 12.04 -19.42
C ASN A 798 5.49 12.78 -18.98
N ASN A 799 4.57 12.04 -18.36
CA ASN A 799 3.21 12.47 -17.97
C ASN A 799 2.25 12.84 -19.14
N ALA A 800 2.73 12.96 -20.38
CA ALA A 800 1.86 13.15 -21.54
C ALA A 800 1.13 11.84 -21.88
N SER A 801 -0.13 11.94 -22.32
CA SER A 801 -0.95 10.77 -22.66
C SER A 801 -0.54 10.15 -24.00
N VAL A 802 -0.36 8.83 -24.05
CA VAL A 802 0.05 8.11 -25.26
C VAL A 802 -1.13 7.34 -25.86
N ALA A 803 -1.68 7.85 -26.96
CA ALA A 803 -2.73 7.19 -27.74
C ALA A 803 -2.19 6.05 -28.63
N GLY A 804 -3.06 5.11 -28.99
CA GLY A 804 -2.76 4.03 -29.94
C GLY A 804 -1.74 3.00 -29.42
N VAL A 805 -1.62 2.84 -28.10
CA VAL A 805 -0.86 1.74 -27.47
C VAL A 805 -1.78 0.53 -27.39
N THR A 806 -1.32 -0.64 -27.83
CA THR A 806 -2.07 -1.89 -27.69
C THR A 806 -1.76 -2.48 -26.31
N VAL A 807 -2.79 -2.58 -25.46
CA VAL A 807 -2.71 -3.24 -24.16
C VAL A 807 -3.42 -4.58 -24.24
N SER A 808 -2.71 -5.66 -23.92
CA SER A 808 -3.16 -7.04 -24.09
C SER A 808 -3.08 -7.84 -22.80
N VAL A 809 -4.00 -8.80 -22.64
CA VAL A 809 -4.07 -9.77 -21.55
C VAL A 809 -4.54 -11.11 -22.14
N GLY A 810 -3.69 -12.14 -22.06
CA GLY A 810 -3.93 -13.41 -22.76
C GLY A 810 -4.23 -13.16 -24.25
N GLY A 811 -5.39 -13.65 -24.73
CA GLY A 811 -5.88 -13.43 -26.10
C GLY A 811 -6.72 -12.16 -26.31
N GLN A 812 -6.98 -11.35 -25.28
CA GLN A 812 -7.78 -10.13 -25.38
C GLN A 812 -6.87 -8.89 -25.47
N SER A 813 -7.27 -7.90 -26.27
CA SER A 813 -6.55 -6.62 -26.36
C SER A 813 -7.49 -5.43 -26.52
N THR A 814 -6.95 -4.24 -26.25
CA THR A 814 -7.60 -2.95 -26.41
C THR A 814 -6.55 -1.91 -26.82
N THR A 815 -6.98 -0.74 -27.31
CA THR A 815 -6.05 0.36 -27.67
C THR A 815 -6.33 1.62 -26.85
N THR A 816 -5.28 2.38 -26.54
CA THR A 816 -5.43 3.61 -25.75
C THR A 816 -6.07 4.74 -26.55
N ASP A 817 -7.00 5.46 -25.91
CA ASP A 817 -7.63 6.66 -26.45
C ASP A 817 -6.69 7.88 -26.47
N SER A 818 -7.18 9.04 -26.92
CA SER A 818 -6.40 10.30 -26.95
C SER A 818 -5.99 10.81 -25.55
N GLY A 819 -6.65 10.36 -24.49
CA GLY A 819 -6.26 10.58 -23.09
C GLY A 819 -5.37 9.47 -22.53
N GLY A 820 -4.83 8.61 -23.40
CA GLY A 820 -3.96 7.49 -23.05
C GLY A 820 -4.68 6.36 -22.30
N LYS A 821 -6.01 6.40 -22.15
CA LYS A 821 -6.76 5.48 -21.31
C LYS A 821 -7.07 4.17 -22.04
N PHE A 822 -6.97 3.05 -21.33
CA PHE A 822 -7.42 1.74 -21.79
C PHE A 822 -8.42 1.11 -20.82
N VAL A 823 -9.27 0.21 -21.34
CA VAL A 823 -10.22 -0.60 -20.57
C VAL A 823 -10.32 -2.00 -21.18
N LEU A 824 -10.16 -3.02 -20.34
CA LEU A 824 -10.36 -4.44 -20.64
C LEU A 824 -11.54 -4.93 -19.79
N THR A 825 -12.58 -5.46 -20.42
CA THR A 825 -13.83 -5.89 -19.79
C THR A 825 -14.01 -7.40 -19.84
N ASN A 826 -14.88 -7.94 -18.99
CA ASN A 826 -15.23 -9.36 -18.90
C ASN A 826 -14.07 -10.25 -18.43
N MET A 827 -13.16 -9.70 -17.62
CA MET A 827 -12.01 -10.44 -17.09
C MET A 827 -12.47 -11.47 -16.04
N PRO A 828 -12.15 -12.77 -16.19
CA PRO A 828 -12.45 -13.78 -15.18
C PRO A 828 -11.73 -13.52 -13.85
N ALA A 829 -12.24 -14.11 -12.77
CA ALA A 829 -11.56 -14.13 -11.49
C ALA A 829 -10.14 -14.74 -11.62
N GLY A 830 -9.09 -14.03 -11.19
CA GLY A 830 -7.71 -14.55 -11.17
C GLY A 830 -6.60 -13.51 -11.37
N ALA A 831 -5.39 -14.00 -11.62
CA ALA A 831 -4.21 -13.20 -11.94
C ALA A 831 -4.03 -13.06 -13.46
N HIS A 832 -3.75 -11.84 -13.92
CA HIS A 832 -3.75 -11.48 -15.34
C HIS A 832 -2.46 -10.74 -15.71
N LEU A 833 -1.61 -11.37 -16.53
CA LEU A 833 -0.40 -10.73 -17.05
C LEU A 833 -0.75 -9.74 -18.16
N LEU A 834 -0.56 -8.44 -17.91
CA LEU A 834 -0.79 -7.40 -18.90
C LEU A 834 0.49 -7.07 -19.66
N THR A 835 0.38 -6.78 -20.94
CA THR A 835 1.46 -6.23 -21.77
C THR A 835 0.98 -4.96 -22.47
N ALA A 836 1.87 -3.98 -22.63
CA ALA A 836 1.59 -2.75 -23.39
C ALA A 836 2.63 -2.60 -24.49
N SER A 837 2.19 -2.43 -25.73
CA SER A 837 3.06 -2.40 -26.91
C SER A 837 2.71 -1.27 -27.88
N LYS A 838 3.74 -0.59 -28.37
CA LYS A 838 3.67 0.40 -29.44
C LYS A 838 5.05 0.51 -30.11
N PRO A 839 5.16 0.47 -31.45
CA PRO A 839 6.46 0.59 -32.12
C PRO A 839 7.21 1.86 -31.70
N GLY A 840 8.51 1.71 -31.37
CA GLY A 840 9.37 2.80 -30.90
C GLY A 840 9.24 3.17 -29.40
N TYR A 841 8.32 2.52 -28.66
CA TYR A 841 8.15 2.71 -27.23
C TYR A 841 8.58 1.45 -26.44
N GLU A 842 9.33 1.66 -25.36
CA GLU A 842 9.36 0.72 -24.24
C GLU A 842 8.33 1.20 -23.21
N LEU A 843 7.48 0.31 -22.73
CA LEU A 843 6.43 0.62 -21.76
C LEU A 843 6.48 -0.42 -20.65
N LEU A 844 6.60 0.05 -19.41
CA LEU A 844 6.61 -0.80 -18.22
C LEU A 844 5.44 -0.42 -17.30
N PRO A 845 4.92 -1.34 -16.47
CA PRO A 845 4.06 -1.00 -15.35
C PRO A 845 4.70 0.11 -14.50
N ASN A 846 3.95 1.16 -14.17
CA ASN A 846 4.45 2.17 -13.24
C ASN A 846 4.54 1.60 -11.82
N TYR A 847 5.36 2.20 -10.95
CA TYR A 847 5.66 1.68 -9.60
C TYR A 847 4.45 1.53 -8.65
N SER A 848 3.25 1.98 -9.05
CA SER A 848 2.03 1.92 -8.25
C SER A 848 1.31 0.56 -8.26
N TRP A 849 1.76 -0.43 -9.05
CA TRP A 849 1.18 -1.78 -9.07
C TRP A 849 2.17 -2.86 -9.54
N SER A 850 1.90 -4.10 -9.15
CA SER A 850 2.60 -5.31 -9.60
C SER A 850 1.86 -5.96 -10.78
N ASN A 851 2.61 -6.45 -11.77
CA ASN A 851 2.11 -7.22 -12.90
C ASN A 851 2.59 -8.67 -12.73
N PRO A 852 1.72 -9.71 -12.68
CA PRO A 852 0.31 -9.74 -13.08
C PRO A 852 -0.67 -9.00 -12.16
N VAL A 853 -1.78 -8.52 -12.75
CA VAL A 853 -2.89 -7.86 -12.06
C VAL A 853 -3.86 -8.89 -11.51
N GLY A 854 -4.15 -8.85 -10.21
CA GLY A 854 -5.28 -9.58 -9.65
C GLY A 854 -6.62 -8.89 -9.89
N VAL A 855 -7.59 -9.62 -10.44
CA VAL A 855 -9.02 -9.28 -10.36
C VAL A 855 -9.79 -10.50 -9.88
N GLU A 856 -10.04 -10.58 -8.59
CA GLU A 856 -10.83 -11.67 -7.96
C GLU A 856 -11.87 -11.12 -6.96
N TRP A 857 -11.59 -9.93 -6.42
CA TRP A 857 -12.35 -9.26 -5.37
C TRP A 857 -12.92 -7.90 -5.82
N GLY A 858 -12.85 -7.60 -7.12
CA GLY A 858 -13.30 -6.35 -7.71
C GLY A 858 -12.53 -5.94 -8.96
N ASN A 859 -12.94 -4.80 -9.55
CA ASN A 859 -12.30 -4.22 -10.73
C ASN A 859 -10.92 -3.63 -10.41
N ALA A 860 -9.93 -3.90 -11.26
CA ALA A 860 -8.61 -3.26 -11.17
C ALA A 860 -8.61 -1.93 -11.93
N THR A 861 -8.41 -0.84 -11.21
CA THR A 861 -8.23 0.51 -11.79
C THR A 861 -6.80 1.01 -11.60
N ASN A 862 -6.44 2.08 -12.30
CA ASN A 862 -5.13 2.74 -12.25
C ASN A 862 -3.93 1.79 -12.53
N LYS A 863 -4.11 0.80 -13.40
CA LYS A 863 -3.05 -0.12 -13.84
C LYS A 863 -2.28 0.53 -14.99
N ASN A 864 -1.52 1.57 -14.66
CA ASN A 864 -0.90 2.45 -15.63
C ASN A 864 0.43 1.90 -16.15
N PHE A 865 0.70 2.08 -17.44
CA PHE A 865 2.03 1.88 -18.01
C PHE A 865 2.69 3.24 -18.26
N GLU A 866 4.01 3.30 -18.10
CA GLU A 866 4.78 4.48 -18.41
C GLU A 866 6.04 4.13 -19.20
N ARG A 867 6.53 5.10 -19.98
CA ARG A 867 7.84 5.00 -20.62
C ARG A 867 8.93 5.29 -19.59
N PRO A 868 9.91 4.40 -19.37
CA PRO A 868 11.03 4.67 -18.47
C PRO A 868 11.89 5.83 -18.98
N LEU A 869 12.25 6.75 -18.08
CA LEU A 869 13.03 7.96 -18.38
C LEU A 869 14.33 8.01 -17.57
N PHE A 870 15.36 8.61 -18.16
CA PHE A 870 16.69 8.82 -17.59
C PHE A 870 17.04 10.31 -17.62
N TYR A 871 17.69 10.81 -16.58
CA TYR A 871 18.08 12.21 -16.51
C TYR A 871 19.47 12.42 -17.13
N ILE A 872 19.54 13.29 -18.13
CA ILE A 872 20.78 13.84 -18.67
C ILE A 872 20.85 15.33 -18.32
N SER A 873 22.05 15.89 -18.27
CA SER A 873 22.23 17.30 -17.93
C SER A 873 23.37 17.93 -18.72
N GLY A 874 23.53 19.24 -18.62
CA GLY A 874 24.63 19.94 -19.27
C GLY A 874 24.53 21.45 -19.15
N THR A 875 25.52 22.11 -19.74
CA THR A 875 25.60 23.57 -19.82
C THR A 875 25.47 24.04 -21.26
N ILE A 876 25.12 25.31 -21.45
CA ILE A 876 25.08 25.98 -22.74
C ILE A 876 25.95 27.24 -22.66
N GLY A 877 27.16 27.16 -23.21
CA GLY A 877 28.10 28.27 -23.24
C GLY A 877 27.72 29.31 -24.30
N GLY A 878 27.86 30.59 -23.99
CA GLY A 878 27.76 31.69 -24.97
C GLY A 878 26.36 32.30 -25.19
N ILE A 879 25.31 31.80 -24.53
CA ILE A 879 23.95 32.37 -24.60
C ILE A 879 23.64 33.37 -23.47
N ASN A 880 22.61 34.20 -23.67
CA ASN A 880 22.11 35.17 -22.68
C ASN A 880 20.61 35.05 -22.35
N GLY A 881 19.99 33.88 -22.58
CA GLY A 881 18.57 33.65 -22.32
C GLY A 881 18.20 32.17 -22.22
N ASN A 882 16.95 31.91 -21.87
CA ASN A 882 16.41 30.58 -21.60
C ASN A 882 16.28 29.74 -22.89
N ALA A 883 17.33 29.03 -23.29
CA ALA A 883 17.28 28.11 -24.42
C ALA A 883 16.42 26.87 -24.12
N THR A 884 15.69 26.36 -25.11
CA THR A 884 14.97 25.09 -24.99
C THR A 884 15.86 23.96 -25.51
N VAL A 885 16.07 22.92 -24.69
CA VAL A 885 16.80 21.69 -25.03
C VAL A 885 15.80 20.54 -25.15
N SER A 886 15.90 19.72 -26.20
CA SER A 886 15.04 18.55 -26.42
C SER A 886 15.76 17.44 -27.17
N ILE A 887 15.11 16.28 -27.30
CA ILE A 887 15.50 15.21 -28.23
C ILE A 887 14.79 15.29 -29.60
N GLY A 888 14.15 16.43 -29.89
CA GLY A 888 13.35 16.64 -31.11
C GLY A 888 11.86 16.32 -30.97
N ASP A 889 11.36 16.05 -29.76
CA ASP A 889 9.92 15.90 -29.47
C ASP A 889 9.45 16.86 -28.35
N THR A 890 8.13 17.03 -28.22
CA THR A 890 7.49 17.96 -27.27
C THR A 890 7.33 17.42 -25.85
N ASN A 891 7.44 16.11 -25.66
CA ASN A 891 7.29 15.46 -24.35
C ASN A 891 8.62 15.50 -23.59
N HIS A 892 9.75 15.47 -24.29
CA HIS A 892 11.11 15.47 -23.77
C HIS A 892 11.81 16.78 -24.12
N GLN A 893 11.38 17.84 -23.46
CA GLN A 893 12.00 19.17 -23.54
C GLN A 893 12.23 19.77 -22.15
N ALA A 894 13.28 20.56 -22.03
CA ALA A 894 13.68 21.28 -20.82
C ALA A 894 14.07 22.71 -21.18
N VAL A 895 13.74 23.66 -20.29
CA VAL A 895 14.14 25.06 -20.43
C VAL A 895 15.42 25.27 -19.62
N ALA A 896 16.46 25.78 -20.26
CA ALA A 896 17.72 26.11 -19.61
C ALA A 896 17.54 27.27 -18.62
N TYR A 897 18.17 27.13 -17.46
CA TYR A 897 18.11 28.08 -16.35
C TYR A 897 19.51 28.60 -15.99
N LEU A 898 19.58 29.86 -15.55
CA LEU A 898 20.83 30.49 -15.15
C LEU A 898 21.21 30.02 -13.73
N ASN A 899 22.42 29.47 -13.58
CA ASN A 899 22.99 29.08 -12.30
C ASN A 899 24.46 29.51 -12.23
N ARG A 900 24.80 30.39 -11.27
CA ARG A 900 26.16 30.92 -11.06
C ARG A 900 26.83 31.50 -12.32
N GLY A 901 26.05 32.17 -13.17
CA GLY A 901 26.52 32.77 -14.43
C GLY A 901 26.63 31.82 -15.62
N VAL A 902 26.31 30.53 -15.44
CA VAL A 902 26.30 29.52 -16.51
C VAL A 902 24.87 29.06 -16.77
N TRP A 903 24.48 28.91 -18.03
CA TRP A 903 23.18 28.34 -18.39
C TRP A 903 23.25 26.82 -18.29
N ASN A 904 22.38 26.24 -17.49
CA ASN A 904 22.31 24.81 -17.19
C ASN A 904 20.98 24.24 -17.67
N TYR A 905 20.94 22.96 -18.02
CA TYR A 905 19.70 22.23 -18.27
C TYR A 905 19.75 20.83 -17.63
N SER A 906 18.57 20.30 -17.34
CA SER A 906 18.35 18.90 -16.95
C SER A 906 17.15 18.39 -17.73
N LEU A 907 17.31 17.26 -18.42
CA LEU A 907 16.32 16.74 -19.37
C LEU A 907 16.08 15.25 -19.09
N SER A 908 14.80 14.88 -18.99
CA SER A 908 14.37 13.48 -18.94
C SER A 908 14.28 12.92 -20.36
N VAL A 909 14.98 11.81 -20.62
CA VAL A 909 15.12 11.18 -21.94
C VAL A 909 14.95 9.67 -21.81
N PRO A 910 14.13 9.00 -22.63
CA PRO A 910 14.00 7.54 -22.62
C PRO A 910 15.27 6.86 -23.19
N ARG A 911 15.47 5.57 -22.91
CA ARG A 911 16.60 4.83 -23.50
C ARG A 911 16.58 4.85 -25.03
N GLY A 912 17.74 4.75 -25.67
CA GLY A 912 17.87 4.71 -27.13
C GLY A 912 18.93 5.66 -27.68
N GLN A 913 18.85 5.94 -28.98
CA GLN A 913 19.71 6.89 -29.68
C GLN A 913 18.93 8.15 -30.05
N TRP A 914 19.44 9.31 -29.63
CA TRP A 914 18.72 10.58 -29.70
C TRP A 914 19.60 11.71 -30.23
N ASN A 915 19.03 12.57 -31.06
CA ASN A 915 19.69 13.81 -31.45
C ASN A 915 19.34 14.90 -30.43
N LEU A 916 20.31 15.30 -29.63
CA LEU A 916 20.14 16.40 -28.68
C LEU A 916 20.19 17.75 -29.40
N VAL A 917 19.13 18.54 -29.29
CA VAL A 917 18.99 19.84 -29.95
C VAL A 917 18.67 20.91 -28.92
N ALA A 918 19.45 21.98 -28.93
CA ALA A 918 19.20 23.19 -28.14
C ALA A 918 18.88 24.36 -29.08
N SER A 919 17.94 25.22 -28.69
CA SER A 919 17.51 26.36 -29.51
C SER A 919 17.27 27.62 -28.66
N LEU A 920 17.74 28.76 -29.17
CA LEU A 920 17.46 30.10 -28.63
C LEU A 920 17.45 31.11 -29.80
N PRO A 921 16.42 31.97 -29.93
CA PRO A 921 16.38 32.98 -30.99
C PRO A 921 17.61 33.90 -30.97
N GLY A 922 18.23 34.12 -32.14
CA GLY A 922 19.43 34.96 -32.29
C GLY A 922 20.77 34.22 -32.12
N TYR A 923 20.74 32.94 -31.76
CA TYR A 923 21.94 32.12 -31.53
C TYR A 923 22.02 30.92 -32.49
N THR A 924 23.23 30.60 -32.93
CA THR A 924 23.54 29.28 -33.49
C THR A 924 24.10 28.44 -32.35
N ILE A 925 23.43 27.33 -31.99
CA ILE A 925 23.82 26.43 -30.90
C ILE A 925 24.22 25.08 -31.50
N SER A 926 25.35 24.53 -31.06
CA SER A 926 25.92 23.26 -31.51
C SER A 926 26.37 22.39 -30.33
N PRO A 927 26.48 21.06 -30.49
CA PRO A 927 27.19 20.21 -29.54
C PRO A 927 28.61 20.75 -29.28
N GLY A 928 29.00 20.86 -28.01
CA GLY A 928 30.27 21.42 -27.57
C GLY A 928 31.32 20.36 -27.25
N ASP A 929 30.93 19.32 -26.50
CA ASP A 929 31.79 18.21 -26.06
C ASP A 929 31.27 16.82 -26.48
N PHE A 930 30.21 16.76 -27.29
CA PHE A 930 29.57 15.53 -27.71
C PHE A 930 29.24 15.55 -29.21
N SER A 931 28.81 14.41 -29.75
CA SER A 931 28.27 14.27 -31.10
C SER A 931 26.89 13.62 -31.08
N ASN A 932 26.07 13.95 -32.07
CA ASN A 932 24.74 13.38 -32.26
C ASN A 932 24.79 12.21 -33.27
N PRO A 933 24.00 11.13 -33.06
CA PRO A 933 23.11 10.90 -31.92
C PRO A 933 23.84 10.43 -30.66
N VAL A 934 23.40 10.90 -29.49
CA VAL A 934 23.84 10.36 -28.20
C VAL A 934 23.14 9.04 -27.90
N THR A 935 23.81 8.13 -27.17
CA THR A 935 23.28 6.80 -26.84
C THR A 935 23.04 6.68 -25.33
N ILE A 936 21.81 6.33 -24.94
CA ILE A 936 21.35 6.21 -23.55
C ILE A 936 21.06 4.73 -23.22
N THR A 937 21.90 4.11 -22.36
CA THR A 937 21.97 2.63 -22.18
C THR A 937 21.99 2.09 -20.74
N ASN A 938 21.89 2.96 -19.72
CA ASN A 938 21.92 2.68 -18.25
C ASN A 938 23.28 2.37 -17.61
N SER A 939 23.55 2.99 -16.46
CA SER A 939 24.55 2.53 -15.48
C SER A 939 24.32 3.08 -14.05
N SER A 940 23.25 2.65 -13.38
CA SER A 940 23.17 2.43 -11.92
C SER A 940 21.85 1.75 -11.56
N GLY A 941 21.81 1.00 -10.46
CA GLY A 941 20.80 -0.04 -10.23
C GLY A 941 19.43 0.43 -9.73
N SER A 942 18.45 -0.46 -9.90
CA SER A 942 17.21 -0.60 -9.11
C SER A 942 16.39 0.67 -8.78
N GLY A 943 15.29 0.86 -9.53
CA GLY A 943 14.02 1.37 -9.00
C GLY A 943 13.98 2.84 -8.52
N GLY A 944 13.39 3.71 -9.35
CA GLY A 944 12.66 4.89 -8.84
C GLY A 944 13.43 5.90 -7.99
N VAL A 945 14.72 6.15 -8.23
CA VAL A 945 15.47 7.18 -7.51
C VAL A 945 15.30 8.55 -8.17
N GLN A 946 14.39 9.37 -7.66
CA GLN A 946 14.32 10.80 -8.00
C GLN A 946 15.38 11.59 -7.21
N GLY A 947 16.67 11.28 -7.43
CA GLY A 947 17.76 11.79 -6.60
C GLY A 947 19.13 11.17 -6.85
N GLY A 948 19.51 10.91 -8.12
CA GLY A 948 20.81 10.33 -8.47
C GLY A 948 21.78 11.33 -9.08
N THR A 949 22.86 11.70 -8.37
CA THR A 949 23.98 12.48 -8.91
C THR A 949 24.90 11.62 -9.79
N GLY A 950 24.38 11.17 -10.94
CA GLY A 950 25.07 10.28 -11.87
C GLY A 950 24.63 10.39 -13.34
N GLY A 951 24.02 11.52 -13.74
CA GLY A 951 23.58 11.74 -15.12
C GLY A 951 24.75 12.04 -16.07
N THR A 952 24.71 11.46 -17.28
CA THR A 952 25.68 11.79 -18.35
C THR A 952 25.56 13.27 -18.72
N THR A 953 26.71 13.94 -18.84
CA THR A 953 26.78 15.37 -19.16
C THR A 953 26.98 15.59 -20.66
N TYR A 954 26.22 16.50 -21.25
CA TYR A 954 26.33 16.91 -22.67
C TYR A 954 26.30 18.44 -22.76
N ASN A 955 27.42 19.08 -23.05
CA ASN A 955 27.52 20.54 -23.07
C ASN A 955 27.35 21.07 -24.51
N PHE A 956 26.57 22.14 -24.65
CA PHE A 956 26.41 22.87 -25.91
C PHE A 956 27.27 24.14 -25.91
N SER A 957 27.67 24.58 -27.11
CA SER A 957 28.31 25.86 -27.37
C SER A 957 27.43 26.71 -28.28
N ALA A 958 27.44 28.03 -28.10
CA ALA A 958 26.66 28.96 -28.89
C ALA A 958 27.43 30.21 -29.30
N ALA A 959 27.08 30.74 -30.48
CA ALA A 959 27.58 32.02 -30.98
C ALA A 959 26.42 32.94 -31.37
N THR A 960 26.59 34.24 -31.18
CA THR A 960 25.66 35.27 -31.64
C THR A 960 25.61 35.29 -33.17
N GLY A 961 24.40 35.22 -33.74
CA GLY A 961 24.23 35.14 -35.20
C GLY A 961 24.67 36.42 -35.90
N THR A 962 25.53 36.28 -36.92
CA THR A 962 25.82 37.36 -37.87
C THR A 962 24.53 37.76 -38.59
N THR A 963 24.30 39.06 -38.79
CA THR A 963 23.06 39.56 -39.38
C THR A 963 23.23 40.10 -40.80
N PHE A 964 22.17 39.97 -41.57
CA PHE A 964 22.04 40.26 -42.99
C PHE A 964 20.72 41.00 -43.26
N LEU A 965 20.55 41.47 -44.48
CA LEU A 965 19.35 42.10 -45.01
C LEU A 965 18.54 41.13 -45.88
N LEU A 966 17.22 41.18 -45.79
CA LEU A 966 16.30 40.53 -46.74
C LEU A 966 15.42 41.58 -47.41
N SER A 967 15.46 41.69 -48.74
CA SER A 967 14.78 42.77 -49.49
C SER A 967 14.05 42.28 -50.74
N GLY A 968 13.08 43.07 -51.20
CA GLY A 968 12.27 42.79 -52.38
C GLY A 968 11.40 43.97 -52.79
N ASN A 969 10.65 43.78 -53.86
CA ASN A 969 9.72 44.75 -54.42
C ASN A 969 8.34 44.12 -54.63
N VAL A 970 7.28 44.90 -54.40
CA VAL A 970 5.88 44.48 -54.60
C VAL A 970 5.21 45.41 -55.59
N THR A 971 4.59 44.81 -56.61
CA THR A 971 3.83 45.51 -57.66
C THR A 971 2.41 44.99 -57.71
N ALA A 972 1.52 45.70 -58.38
CA ALA A 972 0.21 45.21 -58.82
C ALA A 972 -0.05 45.70 -60.24
N ALA A 973 -0.38 44.78 -61.15
CA ALA A 973 -0.57 45.08 -62.58
C ALA A 973 0.61 45.86 -63.21
N GLY A 974 1.84 45.59 -62.75
CA GLY A 974 3.06 46.25 -63.22
C GLY A 974 3.33 47.65 -62.65
N GLN A 975 2.52 48.15 -61.72
CA GLN A 975 2.76 49.41 -61.00
C GLN A 975 3.22 49.14 -59.56
N PRO A 976 4.06 50.00 -58.93
CA PRO A 976 4.46 49.86 -57.54
C PRO A 976 3.27 49.82 -56.57
N LEU A 977 3.29 48.93 -55.57
CA LEU A 977 2.24 48.82 -54.56
C LEU A 977 2.77 49.19 -53.16
N PRO A 978 2.50 50.41 -52.66
CA PRO A 978 2.93 50.85 -51.33
C PRO A 978 2.06 50.28 -50.21
N GLY A 979 2.61 50.26 -48.99
CA GLY A 979 1.88 49.90 -47.77
C GLY A 979 1.60 48.41 -47.57
N VAL A 980 2.17 47.53 -48.39
CA VAL A 980 2.05 46.07 -48.24
C VAL A 980 2.87 45.63 -47.03
N PHE A 981 2.25 44.92 -46.09
CA PHE A 981 2.94 44.35 -44.94
C PHE A 981 3.69 43.07 -45.32
N ILE A 982 4.99 43.04 -45.03
CA ILE A 982 5.88 41.92 -45.28
C ILE A 982 6.35 41.34 -43.94
N SER A 983 6.36 40.01 -43.81
CA SER A 983 6.93 39.31 -42.65
C SER A 983 7.86 38.17 -43.06
N ALA A 984 8.89 37.91 -42.25
CA ALA A 984 9.83 36.81 -42.36
C ALA A 984 10.30 36.38 -40.96
N GLY A 985 9.66 35.36 -40.39
CA GLY A 985 9.89 34.99 -38.98
C GLY A 985 9.50 36.13 -38.03
N SER A 986 10.41 36.51 -37.12
CA SER A 986 10.21 37.64 -36.19
C SER A 986 10.54 39.02 -36.78
N LYS A 987 10.82 39.11 -38.08
CA LYS A 987 11.14 40.37 -38.77
C LYS A 987 9.97 40.78 -39.67
N SER A 988 9.65 42.07 -39.71
CA SER A 988 8.58 42.61 -40.55
C SER A 988 8.84 44.06 -40.95
N GLY A 989 8.10 44.53 -41.95
CA GLY A 989 8.20 45.87 -42.51
C GLY A 989 7.08 46.12 -43.53
N PHE A 990 7.03 47.34 -44.09
CA PHE A 990 6.05 47.73 -45.11
C PHE A 990 6.76 48.16 -46.40
N THR A 991 6.07 48.07 -47.54
CA THR A 991 6.58 48.61 -48.80
C THR A 991 6.48 50.13 -48.87
N ASP A 992 7.51 50.76 -49.42
CA ASP A 992 7.58 52.21 -49.67
C ASP A 992 6.73 52.65 -50.88
N THR A 993 6.75 53.95 -51.20
CA THR A 993 6.05 54.54 -52.36
C THR A 993 6.49 54.00 -53.72
N ALA A 994 7.65 53.34 -53.80
CA ALA A 994 8.17 52.66 -54.97
C ALA A 994 8.02 51.12 -54.88
N GLY A 995 7.23 50.61 -53.92
CA GLY A 995 6.93 49.21 -53.71
C GLY A 995 8.05 48.40 -53.06
N ASN A 996 9.17 49.02 -52.65
CA ASN A 996 10.33 48.31 -52.11
C ASN A 996 10.21 48.09 -50.60
N TYR A 997 10.80 46.99 -50.12
CA TYR A 997 10.96 46.74 -48.68
C TYR A 997 12.35 46.20 -48.37
N THR A 998 12.79 46.39 -47.11
CA THR A 998 14.02 45.76 -46.58
C THR A 998 13.80 45.40 -45.10
N LEU A 999 14.04 44.13 -44.77
CA LEU A 999 14.04 43.60 -43.41
C LEU A 999 15.48 43.53 -42.90
N THR A 1000 15.77 44.21 -41.79
CA THR A 1000 17.09 44.29 -41.18
C THR A 1000 17.26 43.28 -40.05
N GLY A 1001 18.50 42.80 -39.83
CA GLY A 1001 18.82 41.98 -38.66
C GLY A 1001 18.42 40.51 -38.80
N VAL A 1002 18.38 40.00 -40.04
CA VAL A 1002 18.03 38.61 -40.39
C VAL A 1002 19.29 37.75 -40.27
N ILE A 1003 19.28 36.65 -39.51
CA ILE A 1003 20.46 35.76 -39.36
C ILE A 1003 20.45 34.64 -40.42
N ASN A 1004 21.55 33.89 -40.53
CA ASN A 1004 21.60 32.68 -41.36
C ASN A 1004 20.45 31.71 -41.02
N GLY A 1005 19.72 31.25 -42.03
CA GLY A 1005 18.55 30.39 -41.85
C GLY A 1005 17.57 30.43 -43.02
N SER A 1006 16.58 29.53 -42.98
CA SER A 1006 15.47 29.49 -43.93
C SER A 1006 14.24 30.17 -43.36
N TYR A 1007 13.67 31.11 -44.12
CA TYR A 1007 12.52 31.92 -43.74
C TYR A 1007 11.36 31.68 -44.70
N THR A 1008 10.13 31.69 -44.19
CA THR A 1008 8.94 31.86 -45.02
C THR A 1008 8.58 33.33 -45.03
N VAL A 1009 8.79 33.99 -46.17
CA VAL A 1009 8.45 35.39 -46.40
C VAL A 1009 7.01 35.48 -46.89
N SER A 1010 6.18 36.34 -46.32
CA SER A 1010 4.79 36.56 -46.76
C SER A 1010 4.48 38.03 -46.99
N ALA A 1011 3.53 38.31 -47.89
CA ALA A 1011 3.04 39.64 -48.20
C ALA A 1011 1.52 39.73 -47.97
N SER A 1012 1.05 40.83 -47.40
CA SER A 1012 -0.37 41.04 -47.11
C SER A 1012 -0.79 42.51 -47.19
N LEU A 1013 -1.96 42.75 -47.77
CA LEU A 1013 -2.65 44.03 -47.87
C LEU A 1013 -4.13 43.73 -48.11
N THR A 1014 -5.03 44.46 -47.46
CA THR A 1014 -6.49 44.28 -47.63
C THR A 1014 -6.89 44.39 -49.10
N ASP A 1015 -7.84 43.55 -49.51
CA ASP A 1015 -8.35 43.39 -50.88
C ASP A 1015 -7.35 42.86 -51.93
N TYR A 1016 -6.10 42.57 -51.60
CA TYR A 1016 -5.10 41.98 -52.51
C TYR A 1016 -4.75 40.52 -52.19
N LEU A 1017 -4.67 39.70 -53.23
CA LEU A 1017 -4.06 38.37 -53.21
C LEU A 1017 -2.67 38.44 -53.85
N PHE A 1018 -1.64 37.95 -53.17
CA PHE A 1018 -0.27 38.00 -53.65
C PHE A 1018 0.16 36.69 -54.34
N ALA A 1019 0.91 36.84 -55.44
CA ALA A 1019 1.50 35.76 -56.20
C ALA A 1019 3.04 35.89 -56.18
N PRO A 1020 3.78 34.91 -55.64
CA PRO A 1020 3.29 33.80 -54.80
C PRO A 1020 2.76 34.32 -53.45
N ALA A 1021 1.88 33.57 -52.76
CA ALA A 1021 1.34 34.02 -51.46
C ALA A 1021 2.41 34.05 -50.36
N THR A 1022 3.37 33.12 -50.42
CA THR A 1022 4.57 33.07 -49.57
C THR A 1022 5.79 32.65 -50.40
N ARG A 1023 7.00 32.92 -49.89
CA ARG A 1023 8.27 32.51 -50.49
C ARG A 1023 9.17 31.86 -49.45
N SER A 1024 9.66 30.65 -49.72
CA SER A 1024 10.77 30.06 -48.95
C SER A 1024 12.09 30.70 -49.39
N SER A 1025 12.78 31.33 -48.45
CA SER A 1025 13.97 32.17 -48.70
C SER A 1025 15.08 31.81 -47.73
N THR A 1026 16.23 31.36 -48.22
CA THR A 1026 17.38 30.97 -47.36
C THR A 1026 18.44 32.06 -47.39
N VAL A 1027 18.74 32.62 -46.21
CA VAL A 1027 19.85 33.55 -45.99
C VAL A 1027 21.07 32.73 -45.60
N ALA A 1028 22.13 32.82 -46.42
CA ALA A 1028 23.36 32.04 -46.27
C ALA A 1028 24.61 32.92 -46.46
N SER A 1029 25.03 33.55 -45.36
CA SER A 1029 26.24 34.37 -45.23
C SER A 1029 26.32 35.60 -46.13
N ALA A 1030 25.19 36.05 -46.68
CA ALA A 1030 25.08 37.25 -47.51
C ALA A 1030 23.66 37.86 -47.43
N ASN A 1031 23.53 39.14 -47.80
CA ASN A 1031 22.24 39.81 -47.97
C ASN A 1031 21.45 39.18 -49.12
N LEU A 1032 20.15 38.95 -48.91
CA LEU A 1032 19.26 38.31 -49.88
C LEU A 1032 18.26 39.32 -50.44
N SER A 1033 18.38 39.67 -51.72
CA SER A 1033 17.46 40.57 -52.42
C SER A 1033 16.49 39.81 -53.36
N GLY A 1034 15.63 40.55 -54.07
CA GLY A 1034 14.76 40.00 -55.12
C GLY A 1034 13.58 39.15 -54.62
N GLN A 1035 13.20 39.27 -53.34
CA GLN A 1035 12.07 38.54 -52.77
C GLN A 1035 10.73 39.20 -53.14
N ASN A 1036 10.42 39.19 -54.43
CA ASN A 1036 9.35 40.00 -55.01
C ASN A 1036 7.98 39.29 -54.99
N PHE A 1037 6.91 40.10 -54.99
CA PHE A 1037 5.51 39.68 -55.01
C PHE A 1037 4.71 40.49 -56.06
N ASP A 1038 3.74 39.85 -56.73
CA ASP A 1038 2.74 40.51 -57.59
C ASP A 1038 1.36 40.45 -56.92
N GLY A 1039 0.77 41.59 -56.63
CA GLY A 1039 -0.54 41.74 -55.99
C GLY A 1039 -1.66 41.83 -57.02
N LYS A 1040 -2.68 40.98 -56.87
CA LYS A 1040 -3.89 40.99 -57.69
C LYS A 1040 -5.09 41.37 -56.85
N PHE A 1041 -5.86 42.34 -57.33
CA PHE A 1041 -7.08 42.78 -56.65
C PHE A 1041 -8.11 41.64 -56.58
N SER A 1042 -8.72 41.44 -55.43
CA SER A 1042 -9.66 40.36 -55.14
C SER A 1042 -11.08 40.89 -54.87
N VAL A 1043 -12.08 40.11 -55.28
CA VAL A 1043 -13.51 40.42 -55.16
C VAL A 1043 -14.17 39.18 -54.56
N TRP A 1044 -14.95 39.34 -53.50
CA TRP A 1044 -15.51 38.21 -52.76
C TRP A 1044 -17.04 38.23 -52.81
N MET A 1045 -17.64 37.13 -53.25
CA MET A 1045 -19.09 36.95 -53.25
C MET A 1045 -19.49 36.07 -52.07
N MET A 1046 -20.30 36.63 -51.18
CA MET A 1046 -20.85 35.93 -50.02
C MET A 1046 -21.96 34.97 -50.47
N GLN A 1047 -22.17 33.92 -49.68
CA GLN A 1047 -23.12 32.85 -50.02
C GLN A 1047 -24.55 33.39 -50.22
N PRO A 1048 -25.25 33.03 -51.31
CA PRO A 1048 -26.63 33.45 -51.55
C PRO A 1048 -27.58 32.93 -50.47
N ALA A 1049 -28.49 33.79 -50.01
CA ALA A 1049 -29.57 33.47 -49.09
C ALA A 1049 -30.92 33.42 -49.83
N PRO A 1050 -31.76 32.40 -49.63
CA PRO A 1050 -33.11 32.38 -50.18
C PRO A 1050 -33.98 33.44 -49.53
N THR A 1051 -34.90 34.00 -50.30
CA THR A 1051 -35.93 34.95 -49.87
C THR A 1051 -37.29 34.49 -50.42
N ALA A 1052 -38.39 35.08 -49.95
CA ALA A 1052 -39.73 34.74 -50.42
C ALA A 1052 -39.93 34.89 -51.95
N ASN A 1053 -39.12 35.75 -52.60
CA ASN A 1053 -39.23 36.09 -54.02
C ASN A 1053 -37.90 35.84 -54.78
N GLY A 1054 -37.15 34.78 -54.44
CA GLY A 1054 -35.91 34.39 -55.13
C GLY A 1054 -34.65 34.44 -54.25
N PHE A 1055 -33.45 34.44 -54.83
CA PHE A 1055 -32.19 34.44 -54.07
C PHE A 1055 -31.53 35.82 -53.99
N ARG A 1056 -31.15 36.24 -52.78
CA ARG A 1056 -30.33 37.44 -52.54
C ARG A 1056 -28.88 37.02 -52.33
N PHE A 1057 -27.94 37.74 -52.93
CA PHE A 1057 -26.52 37.60 -52.62
C PHE A 1057 -25.85 38.97 -52.45
N THR A 1058 -24.74 38.95 -51.72
CA THR A 1058 -23.93 40.12 -51.41
C THR A 1058 -22.53 39.88 -51.91
N PHE A 1059 -21.89 40.86 -52.53
CA PHE A 1059 -20.47 40.78 -52.86
C PHE A 1059 -19.73 42.05 -52.43
N SER A 1060 -18.48 41.87 -52.00
CA SER A 1060 -17.55 42.95 -51.67
C SER A 1060 -16.56 43.19 -52.80
N GLY A 1061 -16.21 44.46 -52.99
CA GLY A 1061 -15.19 44.89 -53.93
C GLY A 1061 -14.86 46.37 -53.73
N GLY A 1062 -13.76 46.82 -54.35
CA GLY A 1062 -13.29 48.20 -54.21
C GLY A 1062 -14.36 49.24 -54.61
N SER A 1063 -14.40 50.34 -53.87
CA SER A 1063 -15.31 51.45 -54.14
C SER A 1063 -15.03 52.14 -55.48
N ASN A 1064 -16.06 52.77 -56.05
CA ASN A 1064 -16.07 53.42 -57.37
C ASN A 1064 -15.71 52.53 -58.57
N ARG A 1065 -15.88 51.20 -58.47
CA ARG A 1065 -15.76 50.28 -59.62
C ARG A 1065 -17.11 49.80 -60.13
N VAL A 1066 -17.19 49.54 -61.44
CA VAL A 1066 -18.39 49.00 -62.09
C VAL A 1066 -18.25 47.48 -62.21
N PHE A 1067 -19.29 46.76 -61.82
CA PHE A 1067 -19.35 45.30 -61.86
C PHE A 1067 -20.52 44.85 -62.74
N ARG A 1068 -20.28 43.90 -63.64
CA ARG A 1068 -21.32 43.14 -64.33
C ARG A 1068 -21.54 41.83 -63.58
N VAL A 1069 -22.80 41.56 -63.25
CA VAL A 1069 -23.23 40.35 -62.55
C VAL A 1069 -24.08 39.53 -63.51
N GLU A 1070 -23.76 38.25 -63.64
CA GLU A 1070 -24.39 37.36 -64.61
C GLU A 1070 -24.88 36.08 -63.93
N SER A 1071 -26.00 35.54 -64.40
CA SER A 1071 -26.58 34.27 -63.95
C SER A 1071 -26.57 33.24 -65.09
N SER A 1072 -26.52 31.96 -64.73
CA SER A 1072 -26.63 30.84 -65.67
C SER A 1072 -27.34 29.65 -65.02
N THR A 1073 -28.06 28.87 -65.82
CA THR A 1073 -28.66 27.58 -65.40
C THR A 1073 -27.79 26.38 -65.80
N ASN A 1074 -26.76 26.57 -66.62
CA ASN A 1074 -25.96 25.49 -67.21
C ASN A 1074 -24.44 25.74 -67.28
N LEU A 1075 -23.94 26.83 -66.67
CA LEU A 1075 -22.55 27.31 -66.70
C LEU A 1075 -21.99 27.71 -68.08
N VAL A 1076 -22.75 27.56 -69.17
CA VAL A 1076 -22.33 27.88 -70.55
C VAL A 1076 -22.97 29.16 -71.04
N ASN A 1077 -24.29 29.27 -70.93
CA ASN A 1077 -25.05 30.44 -71.35
C ASN A 1077 -25.22 31.37 -70.14
N TRP A 1078 -24.67 32.57 -70.24
CA TRP A 1078 -24.68 33.57 -69.16
C TRP A 1078 -25.50 34.78 -69.56
N GLU A 1079 -26.47 35.14 -68.74
CA GLU A 1079 -27.33 36.29 -68.92
C GLU A 1079 -26.98 37.35 -67.87
N THR A 1080 -26.87 38.62 -68.30
CA THR A 1080 -26.60 39.72 -67.36
C THR A 1080 -27.81 39.93 -66.45
N LEU A 1081 -27.60 39.71 -65.15
CA LEU A 1081 -28.60 39.93 -64.10
C LEU A 1081 -28.61 41.40 -63.67
N ALA A 1082 -27.42 42.03 -63.56
CA ALA A 1082 -27.29 43.45 -63.24
C ALA A 1082 -25.94 44.03 -63.71
N VAL A 1083 -25.89 45.35 -63.89
CA VAL A 1083 -24.64 46.13 -63.93
C VAL A 1083 -24.73 47.18 -62.83
N VAL A 1084 -23.74 47.22 -61.94
CA VAL A 1084 -23.80 47.97 -60.68
C VAL A 1084 -22.47 48.66 -60.38
N THR A 1085 -22.53 49.93 -59.99
CA THR A 1085 -21.36 50.69 -59.51
C THR A 1085 -21.27 50.53 -57.99
N ASN A 1086 -20.14 50.08 -57.47
CA ASN A 1086 -19.99 49.88 -56.03
C ASN A 1086 -19.60 51.17 -55.33
N THR A 1087 -20.56 51.86 -54.72
CA THR A 1087 -20.31 53.09 -53.95
C THR A 1087 -20.13 52.84 -52.45
N THR A 1088 -20.38 51.63 -51.96
CA THR A 1088 -20.56 51.31 -50.53
C THR A 1088 -19.75 50.10 -50.06
N SER A 1089 -18.73 49.70 -50.83
CA SER A 1089 -17.90 48.48 -50.74
C SER A 1089 -18.62 47.12 -50.72
N LEU A 1090 -19.89 47.06 -50.30
CA LEU A 1090 -20.80 45.92 -50.42
C LEU A 1090 -21.98 46.27 -51.35
N ILE A 1091 -22.27 45.39 -52.31
CA ILE A 1091 -23.47 45.45 -53.15
C ILE A 1091 -24.37 44.25 -52.83
N ASN A 1092 -25.68 44.49 -52.73
CA ASN A 1092 -26.71 43.46 -52.57
C ASN A 1092 -27.54 43.37 -53.85
N LEU A 1093 -27.75 42.15 -54.36
CA LEU A 1093 -28.61 41.88 -55.53
C LEU A 1093 -29.61 40.78 -55.21
N LEU A 1094 -30.77 40.82 -55.90
CA LEU A 1094 -31.83 39.82 -55.84
C LEU A 1094 -32.05 39.25 -57.25
N ASP A 1095 -32.06 37.93 -57.38
CA ASP A 1095 -32.52 37.23 -58.57
C ASP A 1095 -33.92 36.64 -58.34
N PRO A 1096 -34.98 37.22 -58.94
CA PRO A 1096 -36.35 36.80 -58.73
C PRO A 1096 -36.79 35.60 -59.58
N ALA A 1097 -35.99 35.16 -60.56
CA ALA A 1097 -36.40 34.15 -61.54
C ALA A 1097 -35.94 32.72 -61.19
N SER A 1098 -35.51 32.47 -59.95
CA SER A 1098 -34.98 31.16 -59.52
C SER A 1098 -36.07 30.09 -59.38
N GLY A 1099 -36.38 29.41 -60.47
CA GLY A 1099 -37.18 28.17 -60.46
C GLY A 1099 -36.45 27.00 -59.76
N ASN A 1100 -37.10 25.84 -59.70
CA ASN A 1100 -36.67 24.64 -58.95
C ASN A 1100 -35.43 23.89 -59.54
N GLY A 1101 -34.48 24.59 -60.16
CA GLY A 1101 -33.27 24.03 -60.75
C GLY A 1101 -31.99 24.72 -60.25
N PRO A 1102 -30.82 24.09 -60.40
CA PRO A 1102 -29.54 24.69 -60.00
C PRO A 1102 -29.27 25.97 -60.79
N ARG A 1103 -28.79 27.01 -60.11
CA ARG A 1103 -28.47 28.30 -60.70
C ARG A 1103 -27.12 28.79 -60.22
N PHE A 1104 -26.35 29.34 -61.15
CA PHE A 1104 -24.95 29.73 -60.98
C PHE A 1104 -24.81 31.23 -61.22
N TYR A 1105 -23.89 31.87 -60.50
CA TYR A 1105 -23.67 33.32 -60.56
C TYR A 1105 -22.17 33.60 -60.75
N ARG A 1106 -21.85 34.64 -61.52
CA ARG A 1106 -20.49 35.18 -61.62
C ARG A 1106 -20.51 36.69 -61.68
N THR A 1107 -19.37 37.31 -61.37
CA THR A 1107 -19.17 38.75 -61.49
C THR A 1107 -17.90 39.03 -62.29
N ALA A 1108 -17.93 40.10 -63.08
CA ALA A 1108 -16.76 40.64 -63.77
C ALA A 1108 -16.63 42.13 -63.42
N VAL A 1109 -15.42 42.56 -63.09
CA VAL A 1109 -15.09 43.99 -63.01
C VAL A 1109 -15.04 44.52 -64.45
N LEU A 1110 -15.82 45.55 -64.74
CA LEU A 1110 -15.70 46.29 -66.00
C LEU A 1110 -14.59 47.35 -65.86
N PRO A 1111 -13.90 47.73 -66.95
CA PRO A 1111 -12.90 48.79 -66.95
C PRO A 1111 -13.41 50.13 -66.39
#